data_AF-A0A2G2F826-F1
#
_entry.id   AF-A0A2G2F826-F1
#
_cell.length_a   1.000
_cell.length_b   1.000
_cell.length_c   1.000
_cell.angle_alpha   90.00
_cell.angle_beta   90.00
_cell.angle_gamma   90.00
#
_symmetry.space_group_name_H-M   'P 1'
#
loop_
_entity.id
_entity.type
_entity.pdbx_description
1 polymer ?
#
loop_
_entity_poly.entity_id
_entity_poly.type
_entity_poly.pdbx_seq_one_letter_code
_entity_poly.pdbx_strand_id
1 'polypeptide(L)'
;MRILVFTIFLFFQFTVLHSRSVEDTLLFSSIESNELCFVENIGQFECSDQSDSKGVFFKLEQPGFNIWITERGLTYQFLKWEKKINTDDFGTKTKIKNTSWKRIDMSFKNTTISKEQIFPENINREKGQTFYLKNSVEKSEVKSFKKLIIKEIYNGIDWVLFIGKNGELKSEFLIHPFADINQLTMVYEGAGDIEIKKNRIDVSTSFGNLVEGELLCFHEKDSSLVESKYSFNENDIPSYIGYGINDTNGRSSSVMNNSIFSFEVQIEVPQYDKTKELILDPELKWGSFFGGNGVDGFMAVEHDSNNNIYVTGYTTSTTFPIVDIGGFYQGNYNDGLSYGDAFILKFDQMGAIVWSTYIGGDQDDQAYDIIIDGNGNPYIVGWTNSSDFPIQNAFQPTNNGGTDGFVTKFDSDGNLLWSSFVGGSEMDRIHSVTFDTDQNVFLCGGTRSLDFPVLDAGTYYQSVFSGGSGFGQDVGGDGFILKMDANGVLLWGTYYGGSSADQASSIAIDQDDNVSIIGTTFSNDLPLNNPFQNNLAGSSDVFLSKFDNSGNLLFATYYGGLDTDRGFAVGVNNYNEIIIAGDTKSNNLPLFDIGSFFQGSYIGGGFGGVGGDAFISKFSENGNLEWGTYYGGNNFDNFSSFDGLKIDDCNNIFLILESASSDLNLISNESCHFNDLSFGGGVERDNVILKFDIQGNLLWNTYIGGNQKDSRGGITIDNNQNIFVVGEFVNYASGSSLPMLDQGGPSFFDNSPNGSDDSYILKFSTVELSVNTQVTEPNDCCNGELVFEINCDKPPYSFTWSTGDSKLNIFENTDTLKNLCAGNYWVEISSNCQDVDTLFFTLNGSQSTTFEIDTAICKGDTLQLNNVNYFLTGEYSDTIFGGAINGCDSIISLSLNVLDTMSVQIQGPGLVCVKAPSIFYTSTVSSGNWTASCGVCIDSASGELNVLQAGIGTHIIYFNSDGICSDSDSIIVEIMDAPSGIIHGGDTLIYQGDEVQLDLEVDLDDDFQVQWIPSIGLNCSSCLNPVASPSSTTQYNVLITTESGCILQLLTTIYVDKDCDSVHFPTLFSPNNDGINDLFCPLGSCIESVNYKIYNRWGENIFSSTSVNNCWDGTYKGEKVNSGVYVYKCSSILSNGRLVENSGQINVLK
;
A
#
# COMPACT_ATOMS: atom_id res chain seq x y z
N MET A 1 -17.61 -5.97 10.04
CA MET A 1 -17.19 -7.26 10.61
C MET A 1 -17.19 -8.26 9.46
N ARG A 2 -16.32 -8.15 8.44
CA ARG A 2 -14.85 -7.83 8.47
C ARG A 2 -14.07 -8.88 9.27
N ILE A 3 -13.82 -9.99 8.58
CA ILE A 3 -12.68 -10.90 8.71
C ILE A 3 -11.89 -10.59 7.41
N LEU A 4 -10.77 -9.85 7.49
CA LEU A 4 -9.40 -10.36 7.74
C LEU A 4 -8.96 -11.26 6.57
N VAL A 5 -8.19 -10.71 5.62
CA VAL A 5 -7.63 -11.40 4.42
C VAL A 5 -6.29 -10.76 4.00
N PHE A 6 -5.17 -11.31 4.47
CA PHE A 6 -3.82 -10.71 4.33
C PHE A 6 -3.10 -11.17 3.02
N THR A 7 -2.16 -10.37 2.47
CA THR A 7 -1.77 -10.40 1.03
C THR A 7 -0.26 -10.08 0.77
N ILE A 8 0.65 -11.04 0.90
CA ILE A 8 2.12 -10.86 0.73
C ILE A 8 2.56 -10.48 -0.71
N PHE A 9 3.55 -9.61 -0.94
CA PHE A 9 3.99 -9.23 -2.29
C PHE A 9 5.38 -9.77 -2.71
N LEU A 10 5.44 -10.73 -3.64
CA LEU A 10 6.63 -11.09 -4.43
C LEU A 10 6.60 -10.39 -5.79
N PHE A 11 7.69 -9.71 -6.17
CA PHE A 11 7.91 -9.20 -7.53
C PHE A 11 8.70 -10.20 -8.38
N PHE A 12 8.25 -10.48 -9.61
CA PHE A 12 9.06 -11.18 -10.62
C PHE A 12 9.57 -10.22 -11.70
N GLN A 13 10.88 -9.93 -11.71
CA GLN A 13 11.54 -9.28 -12.85
C GLN A 13 12.29 -10.30 -13.72
N PHE A 14 11.96 -10.36 -15.01
CA PHE A 14 12.58 -11.26 -15.97
C PHE A 14 13.53 -10.51 -16.92
N THR A 15 14.84 -10.78 -16.82
CA THR A 15 15.82 -10.35 -17.83
C THR A 15 16.29 -11.54 -18.66
N VAL A 16 15.61 -11.78 -19.78
CA VAL A 16 16.07 -12.74 -20.79
C VAL A 16 17.25 -12.13 -21.55
N LEU A 17 18.47 -12.60 -21.23
CA LEU A 17 19.70 -12.28 -21.97
C LEU A 17 19.68 -12.86 -23.39
N HIS A 18 18.97 -12.18 -24.31
CA HIS A 18 19.27 -12.30 -25.72
C HIS A 18 20.51 -11.47 -26.04
N SER A 19 21.56 -12.13 -26.54
CA SER A 19 22.57 -11.46 -27.38
C SER A 19 21.86 -10.97 -28.66
N ARG A 20 21.24 -9.79 -28.62
CA ARG A 20 20.34 -9.28 -29.66
C ARG A 20 21.05 -9.24 -31.02
N SER A 21 20.72 -10.19 -31.89
CA SER A 21 20.94 -10.04 -33.33
C SER A 21 19.72 -9.35 -33.94
N VAL A 22 19.92 -8.58 -35.01
CA VAL A 22 18.83 -7.87 -35.70
C VAL A 22 17.80 -8.83 -36.32
N GLU A 23 18.15 -10.10 -36.52
CA GLU A 23 17.22 -11.12 -37.03
C GLU A 23 16.23 -11.64 -35.97
N ASP A 24 16.59 -11.58 -34.68
CA ASP A 24 15.73 -12.04 -33.57
C ASP A 24 14.58 -11.05 -33.29
N THR A 25 14.85 -9.74 -33.39
CA THR A 25 13.84 -8.68 -33.18
C THR A 25 12.66 -8.80 -34.16
N LEU A 26 12.93 -9.23 -35.40
CA LEU A 26 11.94 -9.43 -36.47
C LEU A 26 11.18 -10.77 -36.36
N LEU A 27 11.59 -11.68 -35.47
CA LEU A 27 10.84 -12.90 -35.16
C LEU A 27 9.74 -12.61 -34.13
N PHE A 28 10.08 -11.86 -33.07
CA PHE A 28 9.16 -11.57 -31.98
C PHE A 28 8.10 -10.52 -32.32
N SER A 29 8.40 -9.55 -33.20
CA SER A 29 7.40 -8.57 -33.69
C SER A 29 6.27 -9.17 -34.54
N SER A 30 6.24 -10.50 -34.74
CA SER A 30 5.19 -11.23 -35.46
C SER A 30 4.29 -12.09 -34.57
N ILE A 31 4.52 -12.04 -33.24
CA ILE A 31 3.70 -12.68 -32.22
C ILE A 31 2.87 -11.58 -31.58
N GLU A 32 1.54 -11.63 -31.69
CA GLU A 32 0.65 -10.64 -31.10
C GLU A 32 0.86 -10.57 -29.58
N SER A 33 1.09 -9.37 -29.05
CA SER A 33 1.32 -9.10 -27.63
C SER A 33 0.02 -9.32 -26.85
N ASN A 34 -0.15 -10.55 -26.37
CA ASN A 34 -1.30 -10.92 -25.57
C ASN A 34 -1.12 -10.46 -24.12
N GLU A 35 -2.12 -9.73 -23.60
CA GLU A 35 -2.35 -9.54 -22.16
C GLU A 35 -2.14 -10.85 -21.38
N LEU A 36 -1.39 -10.75 -20.27
CA LEU A 36 -0.93 -11.88 -19.46
C LEU A 36 -2.06 -12.40 -18.56
N CYS A 37 -2.31 -13.72 -18.59
CA CYS A 37 -3.34 -14.39 -17.80
C CYS A 37 -2.93 -15.83 -17.47
N PHE A 38 -3.52 -16.40 -16.42
CA PHE A 38 -3.46 -17.82 -16.11
C PHE A 38 -4.49 -18.58 -16.96
N VAL A 39 -4.01 -19.37 -17.92
CA VAL A 39 -4.83 -20.23 -18.79
C VAL A 39 -5.03 -21.59 -18.13
N GLU A 40 -6.28 -21.97 -17.85
CA GLU A 40 -6.62 -23.23 -17.17
C GLU A 40 -6.26 -24.46 -18.01
N ASN A 41 -5.63 -25.49 -17.42
CA ASN A 41 -5.51 -26.80 -18.05
C ASN A 41 -6.80 -27.61 -17.88
N ILE A 42 -7.48 -27.85 -19.00
CA ILE A 42 -8.61 -28.78 -19.15
C ILE A 42 -8.23 -30.02 -19.96
N GLY A 43 -6.92 -30.27 -20.14
CA GLY A 43 -6.38 -31.39 -20.92
C GLY A 43 -5.80 -30.99 -22.28
N GLN A 44 -5.53 -29.70 -22.53
CA GLN A 44 -4.98 -29.21 -23.80
C GLN A 44 -3.44 -29.17 -23.86
N PHE A 45 -2.73 -29.37 -22.74
CA PHE A 45 -1.27 -29.39 -22.69
C PHE A 45 -0.74 -30.84 -22.74
N GLU A 46 0.25 -31.11 -23.61
CA GLU A 46 0.89 -32.43 -23.77
C GLU A 46 2.34 -32.43 -23.26
N CYS A 47 2.77 -33.54 -22.65
CA CYS A 47 4.19 -33.80 -22.38
C CYS A 47 4.96 -34.11 -23.68
N SER A 48 6.30 -33.99 -23.65
CA SER A 48 7.15 -34.23 -24.83
C SER A 48 7.17 -35.70 -25.31
N ASP A 49 6.70 -36.63 -24.49
CA ASP A 49 6.49 -38.05 -24.78
C ASP A 49 5.03 -38.38 -25.20
N GLN A 50 4.17 -37.36 -25.32
CA GLN A 50 2.73 -37.45 -25.62
C GLN A 50 1.88 -38.07 -24.49
N SER A 51 2.37 -38.08 -23.25
CA SER A 51 1.55 -38.34 -22.06
C SER A 51 0.73 -37.11 -21.63
N ASP A 52 -0.36 -37.34 -20.91
CA ASP A 52 -1.22 -36.28 -20.33
C ASP A 52 -0.45 -35.47 -19.28
N SER A 53 -0.56 -34.15 -19.31
CA SER A 53 0.05 -33.21 -18.35
C SER A 53 -0.67 -33.14 -17.00
N LYS A 54 -1.02 -34.28 -16.39
CA LYS A 54 -1.98 -34.35 -15.25
C LYS A 54 -1.58 -33.57 -13.99
N GLY A 55 -0.29 -33.28 -13.80
CA GLY A 55 0.23 -32.46 -12.70
C GLY A 55 0.37 -30.97 -13.03
N VAL A 56 -0.27 -30.46 -14.09
CA VAL A 56 -0.26 -29.04 -14.50
C VAL A 56 -1.68 -28.48 -14.42
N PHE A 57 -1.90 -27.41 -13.66
CA PHE A 57 -3.22 -26.81 -13.46
C PHE A 57 -3.45 -25.55 -14.28
N PHE A 58 -2.43 -24.68 -14.39
CA PHE A 58 -2.51 -23.44 -15.16
C PHE A 58 -1.19 -23.18 -15.90
N LYS A 59 -1.28 -22.47 -17.03
CA LYS A 59 -0.12 -21.96 -17.78
C LYS A 59 -0.23 -20.45 -17.93
N LEU A 60 0.89 -19.76 -17.76
CA LEU A 60 1.08 -18.36 -18.09
C LEU A 60 2.21 -18.28 -19.14
N GLU A 61 1.95 -17.58 -20.24
CA GLU A 61 2.80 -17.61 -21.45
C GLU A 61 3.25 -16.21 -21.86
N GLN A 62 4.56 -16.06 -22.07
CA GLN A 62 5.19 -14.88 -22.64
C GLN A 62 6.12 -15.27 -23.80
N PRO A 63 6.48 -14.33 -24.70
CA PRO A 63 7.38 -14.62 -25.80
C PRO A 63 8.78 -15.05 -25.29
N GLY A 64 9.10 -16.34 -25.43
CA GLY A 64 10.37 -16.91 -24.97
C GLY A 64 10.35 -17.50 -23.56
N PHE A 65 9.25 -17.41 -22.82
CA PHE A 65 9.18 -17.85 -21.43
C PHE A 65 7.78 -18.32 -21.03
N ASN A 66 7.67 -19.47 -20.35
CA ASN A 66 6.42 -19.95 -19.78
C ASN A 66 6.57 -20.15 -18.27
N ILE A 67 5.52 -19.86 -17.52
CA ILE A 67 5.35 -20.29 -16.13
C ILE A 67 4.21 -21.31 -16.11
N TRP A 68 4.42 -22.43 -15.42
CA TRP A 68 3.40 -23.47 -15.24
C TRP A 68 3.12 -23.63 -13.75
N ILE A 69 1.85 -23.61 -13.37
CA ILE A 69 1.39 -23.89 -12.01
C ILE A 69 1.13 -25.40 -11.96
N THR A 70 1.81 -26.09 -11.06
CA THR A 70 1.87 -27.56 -11.02
C THR A 70 1.45 -28.13 -9.67
N GLU A 71 1.33 -29.45 -9.58
CA GLU A 71 1.12 -30.20 -8.33
C GLU A 71 2.19 -29.96 -7.25
N ARG A 72 3.31 -29.28 -7.58
CA ARG A 72 4.43 -29.03 -6.65
C ARG A 72 4.70 -27.55 -6.36
N GLY A 73 4.25 -26.64 -7.22
CA GLY A 73 4.67 -25.23 -7.22
C GLY A 73 4.80 -24.66 -8.63
N LEU A 74 5.76 -23.76 -8.86
CA LEU A 74 6.00 -23.11 -10.15
C LEU A 74 7.10 -23.80 -10.96
N THR A 75 6.81 -24.10 -12.22
CA THR A 75 7.82 -24.47 -13.21
C THR A 75 8.09 -23.28 -14.14
N TYR A 76 9.30 -22.75 -14.11
CA TYR A 76 9.77 -21.71 -15.02
C TYR A 76 10.45 -22.36 -16.24
N GLN A 77 10.01 -22.04 -17.45
CA GLN A 77 10.52 -22.63 -18.68
C GLN A 77 10.99 -21.57 -19.68
N PHE A 78 12.30 -21.48 -19.88
CA PHE A 78 12.95 -20.61 -20.85
C PHE A 78 13.04 -21.30 -22.22
N LEU A 79 12.69 -20.59 -23.30
CA LEU A 79 12.59 -21.14 -24.65
C LEU A 79 13.52 -20.42 -25.62
N LYS A 80 14.34 -21.16 -26.36
CA LYS A 80 15.13 -20.65 -27.48
C LYS A 80 14.55 -21.07 -28.82
N TRP A 81 14.32 -20.07 -29.68
CA TRP A 81 13.66 -20.22 -30.97
C TRP A 81 14.69 -20.10 -32.10
N GLU A 82 14.56 -20.90 -33.16
CA GLU A 82 15.31 -20.70 -34.41
C GLU A 82 14.39 -20.65 -35.61
N LYS A 83 14.78 -19.83 -36.58
CA LYS A 83 14.07 -19.63 -37.85
C LYS A 83 14.49 -20.69 -38.86
N LYS A 84 13.60 -21.65 -39.17
CA LYS A 84 13.88 -22.64 -40.21
C LYS A 84 13.15 -22.28 -41.51
N ILE A 85 13.93 -21.92 -42.53
CA ILE A 85 13.41 -21.62 -43.87
C ILE A 85 13.30 -22.94 -44.64
N ASN A 86 12.07 -23.34 -44.97
CA ASN A 86 11.81 -24.44 -45.89
C ASN A 86 11.31 -23.86 -47.22
N THR A 87 12.02 -24.16 -48.31
CA THR A 87 11.55 -23.93 -49.68
C THR A 87 10.91 -25.19 -50.22
N ASP A 88 9.62 -25.13 -50.55
CA ASP A 88 8.92 -26.15 -51.34
C ASP A 88 8.53 -25.59 -52.72
N ASP A 89 8.04 -26.45 -53.62
CA ASP A 89 7.66 -26.07 -55.00
C ASP A 89 6.51 -25.04 -55.07
N PHE A 90 5.88 -24.70 -53.93
CA PHE A 90 4.82 -23.69 -53.80
C PHE A 90 5.30 -22.42 -53.08
N GLY A 91 6.57 -22.32 -52.68
CA GLY A 91 7.21 -21.11 -52.19
C GLY A 91 8.01 -21.26 -50.90
N THR A 92 8.59 -20.14 -50.46
CA THR A 92 9.36 -20.07 -49.21
C THR A 92 8.39 -20.01 -48.02
N LYS A 93 8.35 -21.07 -47.20
CA LYS A 93 7.62 -21.09 -45.94
C LYS A 93 8.58 -21.00 -44.77
N THR A 94 8.59 -19.85 -44.10
CA THR A 94 9.25 -19.67 -42.81
C THR A 94 8.50 -20.46 -41.75
N LYS A 95 9.16 -21.41 -41.09
CA LYS A 95 8.62 -22.07 -39.90
C LYS A 95 9.54 -21.79 -38.72
N ILE A 96 9.06 -21.03 -37.75
CA ILE A 96 9.74 -20.85 -36.47
C ILE A 96 9.58 -22.16 -35.69
N LYS A 97 10.66 -22.66 -35.08
CA LYS A 97 10.59 -23.83 -34.20
C LYS A 97 11.47 -23.60 -32.98
N ASN A 98 10.96 -23.94 -31.79
CA ASN A 98 11.79 -24.11 -30.60
C ASN A 98 12.88 -25.17 -30.88
N THR A 99 14.13 -24.86 -30.54
CA THR A 99 15.28 -25.76 -30.71
C THR A 99 15.90 -26.22 -29.39
N SER A 100 15.68 -25.49 -28.29
CA SER A 100 16.14 -25.87 -26.96
C SER A 100 15.40 -25.09 -25.87
N TRP A 101 15.26 -25.70 -24.70
CA TRP A 101 14.65 -25.07 -23.53
C TRP A 101 15.47 -25.36 -22.25
N LYS A 102 15.28 -24.49 -21.25
CA LYS A 102 15.77 -24.68 -19.88
C LYS A 102 14.58 -24.60 -18.91
N ARG A 103 14.69 -25.26 -17.77
CA ARG A 103 13.65 -25.37 -16.75
C ARG A 103 14.27 -25.15 -15.38
N ILE A 104 13.59 -24.37 -14.55
CA ILE A 104 13.77 -24.31 -13.10
C ILE A 104 12.43 -24.71 -12.50
N ASP A 105 12.46 -25.53 -11.45
CA ASP A 105 11.29 -25.89 -10.66
C ASP A 105 11.43 -25.30 -9.27
N MET A 106 10.51 -24.39 -8.90
CA MET A 106 10.27 -24.02 -7.52
C MET A 106 9.15 -24.92 -6.98
N SER A 107 9.42 -25.61 -5.89
CA SER A 107 8.45 -26.49 -5.23
C SER A 107 8.41 -26.28 -3.73
N PHE A 108 7.27 -26.55 -3.11
CA PHE A 108 7.11 -26.41 -1.66
C PHE A 108 7.51 -27.71 -0.94
N LYS A 109 8.38 -27.58 0.06
CA LYS A 109 8.93 -28.73 0.78
C LYS A 109 7.83 -29.45 1.58
N ASN A 110 7.75 -30.77 1.43
CA ASN A 110 6.80 -31.65 2.15
C ASN A 110 5.30 -31.39 1.88
N THR A 111 4.93 -30.64 0.85
CA THR A 111 3.51 -30.42 0.46
C THR A 111 3.33 -30.56 -1.06
N THR A 112 2.07 -30.66 -1.49
CA THR A 112 1.66 -30.76 -2.90
C THR A 112 0.33 -30.06 -3.10
N ILE A 113 0.17 -29.38 -4.23
CA ILE A 113 -1.03 -28.64 -4.58
C ILE A 113 -2.01 -29.58 -5.30
N SER A 114 -3.25 -29.63 -4.83
CA SER A 114 -4.38 -30.26 -5.51
C SER A 114 -5.20 -29.24 -6.32
N LYS A 115 -5.97 -29.67 -7.32
CA LYS A 115 -6.76 -28.72 -8.14
C LYS A 115 -7.90 -28.11 -7.32
N GLU A 116 -8.38 -28.86 -6.33
CA GLU A 116 -9.44 -28.54 -5.39
C GLU A 116 -9.06 -27.40 -4.42
N GLN A 117 -7.76 -27.18 -4.20
CA GLN A 117 -7.25 -26.04 -3.42
C GLN A 117 -7.20 -24.73 -4.20
N ILE A 118 -7.36 -24.74 -5.54
CA ILE A 118 -7.16 -23.55 -6.37
C ILE A 118 -8.51 -22.87 -6.68
N PHE A 119 -8.65 -21.64 -6.19
CA PHE A 119 -9.79 -20.75 -6.40
C PHE A 119 -9.40 -19.65 -7.38
N PRO A 120 -9.73 -19.78 -8.67
CA PRO A 120 -9.37 -18.81 -9.69
C PRO A 120 -10.38 -17.65 -9.77
N GLU A 121 -9.87 -16.41 -9.70
CA GLU A 121 -10.64 -15.17 -9.67
C GLU A 121 -10.39 -14.30 -10.91
N ASN A 122 -11.26 -13.30 -11.13
CA ASN A 122 -11.13 -12.30 -12.21
C ASN A 122 -11.02 -12.94 -13.61
N ILE A 123 -12.11 -13.57 -14.05
CA ILE A 123 -12.24 -14.18 -15.39
C ILE A 123 -12.02 -13.13 -16.48
N ASN A 124 -11.00 -13.32 -17.32
CA ASN A 124 -10.82 -12.53 -18.53
C ASN A 124 -11.81 -12.99 -19.61
N ARG A 125 -12.93 -12.25 -19.75
CA ARG A 125 -14.02 -12.57 -20.67
C ARG A 125 -13.67 -12.38 -22.16
N GLU A 126 -12.57 -11.70 -22.49
CA GLU A 126 -12.20 -11.41 -23.88
C GLU A 126 -11.42 -12.54 -24.57
N LYS A 127 -10.86 -13.50 -23.80
CA LYS A 127 -9.96 -14.54 -24.32
C LYS A 127 -10.39 -15.98 -24.00
N GLY A 128 -11.66 -16.28 -24.25
CA GLY A 128 -12.13 -17.67 -24.36
C GLY A 128 -11.50 -18.36 -25.57
N GLN A 129 -10.34 -18.99 -25.41
CA GLN A 129 -9.69 -19.73 -26.49
C GLN A 129 -10.39 -21.08 -26.68
N THR A 130 -11.01 -21.30 -27.85
CA THR A 130 -11.59 -22.62 -28.19
C THR A 130 -10.49 -23.59 -28.61
N PHE A 131 -10.33 -24.68 -27.87
CA PHE A 131 -9.46 -25.81 -28.22
C PHE A 131 -10.29 -27.02 -28.66
N TYR A 132 -9.65 -27.90 -29.44
CA TYR A 132 -10.18 -29.23 -29.75
C TYR A 132 -9.50 -30.25 -28.83
N LEU A 133 -10.28 -30.89 -27.97
CA LEU A 133 -9.78 -32.00 -27.15
C LEU A 133 -9.50 -33.22 -28.05
N LYS A 134 -8.36 -33.87 -27.83
CA LYS A 134 -7.89 -34.99 -28.66
C LYS A 134 -8.89 -36.16 -28.58
N ASN A 135 -9.34 -36.65 -29.73
CA ASN A 135 -10.42 -37.63 -29.91
C ASN A 135 -11.86 -37.13 -29.66
N SER A 136 -12.10 -35.84 -29.44
CA SER A 136 -13.45 -35.24 -29.50
C SER A 136 -13.65 -34.44 -30.79
N VAL A 137 -14.91 -34.31 -31.22
CA VAL A 137 -15.34 -33.36 -32.26
C VAL A 137 -15.87 -32.05 -31.66
N GLU A 138 -15.99 -32.01 -30.34
CA GLU A 138 -16.50 -30.87 -29.58
C GLU A 138 -15.40 -29.82 -29.38
N LYS A 139 -15.83 -28.56 -29.30
CA LYS A 139 -14.97 -27.44 -28.90
C LYS A 139 -15.20 -27.17 -27.43
N SER A 140 -14.11 -27.05 -26.68
CA SER A 140 -14.16 -26.59 -25.29
C SER A 140 -13.55 -25.20 -25.21
N GLU A 141 -14.23 -24.29 -24.51
CA GLU A 141 -13.70 -22.96 -24.19
C GLU A 141 -12.78 -23.08 -22.98
N VAL A 142 -11.52 -22.66 -23.14
CA VAL A 142 -10.57 -22.58 -22.02
C VAL A 142 -10.71 -21.23 -21.34
N LYS A 143 -10.92 -21.26 -20.02
CA LYS A 143 -10.99 -20.06 -19.19
C LYS A 143 -9.59 -19.50 -18.92
N SER A 144 -9.53 -18.17 -18.81
CA SER A 144 -8.33 -17.42 -18.44
C SER A 144 -8.64 -16.50 -17.26
N PHE A 145 -7.72 -16.39 -16.31
CA PHE A 145 -7.91 -15.71 -15.03
C PHE A 145 -6.77 -14.73 -14.75
N LYS A 146 -7.03 -13.70 -13.93
CA LYS A 146 -6.00 -12.74 -13.47
C LYS A 146 -5.49 -12.99 -12.06
N LYS A 147 -6.15 -13.85 -11.27
CA LYS A 147 -5.75 -14.22 -9.90
C LYS A 147 -6.10 -15.68 -9.61
N LEU A 148 -5.28 -16.36 -8.82
CA LEU A 148 -5.46 -17.71 -8.29
C LEU A 148 -5.20 -17.65 -6.79
N ILE A 149 -6.10 -18.14 -5.94
CA ILE A 149 -5.86 -18.34 -4.51
C ILE A 149 -5.72 -19.84 -4.28
N ILE A 150 -4.58 -20.29 -3.76
CA ILE A 150 -4.27 -21.70 -3.51
C ILE A 150 -4.32 -21.91 -2.00
N LYS A 151 -5.43 -22.46 -1.50
CA LYS A 151 -5.67 -22.53 -0.05
C LYS A 151 -4.96 -23.69 0.65
N GLU A 152 -4.60 -23.47 1.91
CA GLU A 152 -4.02 -24.48 2.80
C GLU A 152 -2.81 -25.21 2.16
N ILE A 153 -1.89 -24.46 1.54
CA ILE A 153 -0.65 -25.05 0.99
C ILE A 153 0.25 -25.60 2.10
N TYR A 154 0.20 -24.94 3.26
CA TYR A 154 0.50 -25.51 4.57
C TYR A 154 -0.68 -25.19 5.51
N ASN A 155 -0.76 -25.85 6.66
CA ASN A 155 -1.88 -25.68 7.58
C ASN A 155 -1.96 -24.23 8.11
N GLY A 156 -2.99 -23.49 7.72
CA GLY A 156 -3.16 -22.07 8.00
C GLY A 156 -2.29 -21.15 7.13
N ILE A 157 -1.78 -21.62 5.99
CA ILE A 157 -1.07 -20.79 5.01
C ILE A 157 -1.71 -20.97 3.64
N ASP A 158 -2.28 -19.90 3.08
CA ASP A 158 -2.71 -19.85 1.68
C ASP A 158 -1.59 -19.27 0.79
N TRP A 159 -1.67 -19.49 -0.53
CA TRP A 159 -0.74 -18.95 -1.53
C TRP A 159 -1.51 -18.32 -2.71
N VAL A 160 -1.49 -17.00 -2.83
CA VAL A 160 -2.15 -16.24 -3.90
C VAL A 160 -1.15 -15.94 -5.02
N LEU A 161 -1.59 -16.04 -6.27
CA LEU A 161 -0.86 -15.64 -7.47
C LEU A 161 -1.74 -14.69 -8.27
N PHE A 162 -1.23 -13.54 -8.69
CA PHE A 162 -2.02 -12.59 -9.49
C PHE A 162 -1.16 -11.81 -10.47
N ILE A 163 -1.81 -11.21 -11.47
CA ILE A 163 -1.16 -10.36 -12.46
C ILE A 163 -1.29 -8.92 -12.01
N GLY A 164 -0.15 -8.24 -11.82
CA GLY A 164 -0.10 -6.82 -11.48
C GLY A 164 -0.61 -5.94 -12.63
N LYS A 165 -0.86 -4.64 -12.33
CA LYS A 165 -1.38 -3.69 -13.32
C LYS A 165 -0.43 -3.53 -14.53
N ASN A 166 0.87 -3.82 -14.39
CA ASN A 166 1.88 -3.70 -15.44
C ASN A 166 2.14 -5.02 -16.21
N GLY A 167 1.34 -6.07 -15.94
CA GLY A 167 1.50 -7.38 -16.60
C GLY A 167 2.63 -8.23 -16.04
N GLU A 168 3.09 -7.94 -14.84
CA GLU A 168 4.02 -8.77 -14.06
C GLU A 168 3.28 -9.86 -13.27
N LEU A 169 3.93 -11.00 -13.02
CA LEU A 169 3.42 -11.97 -12.04
C LEU A 169 3.77 -11.47 -10.64
N LYS A 170 2.80 -11.53 -9.73
CA LYS A 170 2.97 -11.32 -8.29
C LYS A 170 2.50 -12.56 -7.51
N SER A 171 3.12 -12.80 -6.37
CA SER A 171 2.90 -14.00 -5.54
C SER A 171 2.84 -13.65 -4.06
N GLU A 172 1.95 -14.30 -3.33
CA GLU A 172 1.57 -13.95 -1.97
C GLU A 172 1.39 -15.19 -1.12
N PHE A 173 1.97 -15.27 0.07
CA PHE A 173 1.45 -16.17 1.10
C PHE A 173 0.44 -15.42 1.99
N LEU A 174 -0.39 -16.15 2.71
CA LEU A 174 -1.36 -15.59 3.64
C LEU A 174 -1.30 -16.44 4.90
N ILE A 175 -0.72 -15.90 5.97
CA ILE A 175 -0.40 -16.63 7.19
C ILE A 175 -1.50 -16.34 8.22
N HIS A 176 -2.46 -17.25 8.33
CA HIS A 176 -3.57 -17.19 9.27
C HIS A 176 -3.08 -17.22 10.73
N PRO A 177 -3.85 -16.67 11.71
CA PRO A 177 -3.44 -16.67 13.10
C PRO A 177 -3.06 -18.07 13.62
N PHE A 178 -1.98 -18.13 14.39
CA PHE A 178 -1.35 -19.35 14.92
C PHE A 178 -0.71 -20.31 13.89
N ALA A 179 -0.70 -20.00 12.60
CA ALA A 179 0.03 -20.79 11.60
C ALA A 179 1.56 -20.73 11.82
N ASP A 180 2.25 -21.83 11.53
CA ASP A 180 3.70 -21.94 11.72
C ASP A 180 4.45 -21.64 10.42
N ILE A 181 4.91 -20.40 10.30
CA ILE A 181 5.64 -19.90 9.13
C ILE A 181 6.91 -20.70 8.80
N ASN A 182 7.52 -21.39 9.77
CA ASN A 182 8.71 -22.21 9.55
C ASN A 182 8.46 -23.43 8.64
N GLN A 183 7.19 -23.76 8.38
CA GLN A 183 6.80 -24.79 7.41
C GLN A 183 7.04 -24.32 5.96
N LEU A 184 7.04 -23.00 5.71
CA LEU A 184 7.20 -22.40 4.40
C LEU A 184 8.66 -22.46 3.92
N THR A 185 9.00 -23.55 3.25
CA THR A 185 10.32 -23.76 2.63
C THR A 185 10.14 -24.02 1.14
N MET A 186 10.77 -23.18 0.31
CA MET A 186 10.79 -23.30 -1.14
C MET A 186 12.05 -24.06 -1.59
N VAL A 187 11.92 -24.93 -2.59
CA VAL A 187 12.99 -25.80 -3.09
C VAL A 187 13.16 -25.54 -4.58
N TYR A 188 14.31 -25.01 -4.96
CA TYR A 188 14.65 -24.65 -6.35
C TYR A 188 15.52 -25.74 -6.99
N GLU A 189 14.96 -26.50 -7.92
CA GLU A 189 15.65 -27.53 -8.69
C GLU A 189 15.97 -27.07 -10.13
N GLY A 190 17.13 -27.45 -10.65
CA GLY A 190 17.50 -27.22 -12.07
C GLY A 190 18.11 -25.84 -12.37
N ALA A 191 18.26 -25.00 -11.36
CA ALA A 191 19.02 -23.75 -11.40
C ALA A 191 20.49 -23.94 -11.83
N GLY A 192 21.09 -22.89 -12.41
CA GLY A 192 22.52 -22.84 -12.70
C GLY A 192 23.31 -22.48 -11.44
N ASP A 193 23.14 -21.22 -11.01
CA ASP A 193 23.57 -20.68 -9.73
C ASP A 193 22.38 -19.92 -9.11
N ILE A 194 22.23 -19.97 -7.78
CA ILE A 194 21.24 -19.20 -7.01
C ILE A 194 21.97 -18.41 -5.93
N GLU A 195 21.59 -17.16 -5.73
CA GLU A 195 22.19 -16.28 -4.71
C GLU A 195 21.09 -15.46 -4.03
N ILE A 196 21.14 -15.36 -2.70
CA ILE A 196 20.30 -14.41 -1.96
C ILE A 196 21.08 -13.10 -1.83
N LYS A 197 20.54 -11.99 -2.34
CA LYS A 197 21.17 -10.66 -2.29
C LYS A 197 20.15 -9.61 -1.88
N LYS A 198 20.50 -8.76 -0.89
CA LYS A 198 19.61 -7.72 -0.36
C LYS A 198 18.19 -8.25 -0.10
N ASN A 199 18.08 -9.41 0.52
CA ASN A 199 16.79 -10.07 0.79
C ASN A 199 15.94 -10.50 -0.43
N ARG A 200 16.52 -10.64 -1.62
CA ARG A 200 15.88 -11.20 -2.83
C ARG A 200 16.57 -12.47 -3.33
N ILE A 201 15.90 -13.25 -4.18
CA ILE A 201 16.44 -14.47 -4.79
C ILE A 201 16.84 -14.22 -6.25
N ASP A 202 18.15 -14.24 -6.56
CA ASP A 202 18.69 -14.20 -7.92
C ASP A 202 18.98 -15.64 -8.42
N VAL A 203 18.29 -16.11 -9.47
CA VAL A 203 18.58 -17.42 -10.12
C VAL A 203 19.12 -17.22 -11.55
N SER A 204 20.38 -17.58 -11.76
CA SER A 204 21.07 -17.40 -13.04
C SER A 204 21.01 -18.64 -13.93
N THR A 205 20.72 -18.45 -15.23
CA THR A 205 20.81 -19.52 -16.25
C THR A 205 21.50 -19.06 -17.52
N SER A 206 21.99 -20.00 -18.32
CA SER A 206 22.56 -19.70 -19.65
C SER A 206 21.53 -19.26 -20.71
N PHE A 207 20.25 -19.11 -20.33
CA PHE A 207 19.15 -18.67 -21.19
C PHE A 207 18.51 -17.35 -20.69
N GLY A 208 18.99 -16.79 -19.57
CA GLY A 208 18.42 -15.62 -18.91
C GLY A 208 18.40 -15.78 -17.39
N ASN A 209 18.09 -14.69 -16.68
CA ASN A 209 17.98 -14.68 -15.22
C ASN A 209 16.50 -14.66 -14.79
N LEU A 210 16.21 -15.37 -13.71
CA LEU A 210 14.98 -15.29 -12.92
C LEU A 210 15.34 -14.49 -11.66
N VAL A 211 14.61 -13.43 -11.36
CA VAL A 211 14.75 -12.67 -10.11
C VAL A 211 13.41 -12.70 -9.39
N GLU A 212 13.42 -13.18 -8.16
CA GLU A 212 12.31 -13.04 -7.22
C GLU A 212 12.67 -11.92 -6.24
N GLY A 213 11.75 -10.97 -6.05
CA GLY A 213 11.94 -9.70 -5.37
C GLY A 213 12.23 -9.79 -3.87
N GLU A 214 12.46 -8.63 -3.24
CA GLU A 214 12.83 -8.55 -1.83
C GLU A 214 11.68 -9.04 -0.93
N LEU A 215 12.00 -9.80 0.11
CA LEU A 215 11.02 -10.21 1.13
C LEU A 215 10.81 -9.08 2.13
N LEU A 216 9.55 -8.86 2.50
CA LEU A 216 9.09 -7.90 3.51
C LEU A 216 8.13 -8.67 4.48
N CYS A 217 7.49 -8.05 5.49
CA CYS A 217 6.36 -8.62 6.30
C CYS A 217 5.63 -7.49 7.11
N PHE A 218 4.33 -7.57 7.43
CA PHE A 218 3.53 -6.64 8.27
C PHE A 218 2.18 -7.24 8.71
N HIS A 219 1.38 -6.63 9.60
CA HIS A 219 0.01 -7.10 9.95
C HIS A 219 -1.15 -6.23 9.33
N GLU A 220 -2.02 -6.69 8.40
CA GLU A 220 -3.17 -5.98 7.72
C GLU A 220 -3.94 -4.97 8.58
N LYS A 221 -4.16 -5.31 9.85
CA LYS A 221 -5.04 -4.52 10.73
C LYS A 221 -4.45 -3.18 11.14
N ASP A 222 -3.12 -3.07 11.14
CA ASP A 222 -2.35 -1.91 11.60
C ASP A 222 -1.11 -1.61 10.72
N SER A 223 -0.93 -2.37 9.64
CA SER A 223 0.17 -2.31 8.66
C SER A 223 1.59 -2.31 9.25
N SER A 224 1.78 -2.74 10.51
CA SER A 224 3.07 -2.64 11.20
C SER A 224 4.10 -3.62 10.64
N LEU A 225 5.22 -3.14 10.06
CA LEU A 225 6.25 -4.00 9.48
C LEU A 225 6.85 -4.97 10.52
N VAL A 226 7.16 -6.17 10.06
CA VAL A 226 7.75 -7.27 10.82
C VAL A 226 9.04 -7.69 10.10
N GLU A 227 10.12 -7.88 10.84
CA GLU A 227 11.41 -8.30 10.26
C GLU A 227 11.26 -9.67 9.59
N SER A 228 11.64 -9.76 8.31
CA SER A 228 11.67 -11.02 7.59
C SER A 228 12.87 -11.11 6.66
N LYS A 229 13.34 -12.33 6.37
CA LYS A 229 14.36 -12.55 5.35
C LYS A 229 14.29 -13.91 4.66
N TYR A 230 14.80 -13.98 3.44
CA TYR A 230 15.23 -15.26 2.86
C TYR A 230 16.54 -15.74 3.48
N SER A 231 16.64 -17.03 3.76
CA SER A 231 17.90 -17.69 4.09
C SER A 231 18.04 -19.03 3.36
N PHE A 232 19.29 -19.46 3.18
CA PHE A 232 19.57 -20.86 2.85
C PHE A 232 19.65 -21.66 4.15
N ASN A 233 19.11 -22.88 4.14
CA ASN A 233 19.24 -23.81 5.26
C ASN A 233 20.74 -24.11 5.53
N GLU A 234 21.25 -23.75 6.71
CA GLU A 234 22.69 -23.85 7.04
C GLU A 234 23.28 -25.28 6.96
N ASN A 235 22.43 -26.31 6.84
CA ASN A 235 22.84 -27.70 6.70
C ASN A 235 22.98 -28.17 5.25
N ASP A 236 22.57 -27.38 4.26
CA ASP A 236 22.55 -27.79 2.85
C ASP A 236 23.93 -27.68 2.17
N ILE A 237 24.63 -28.81 2.15
CA ILE A 237 25.64 -29.09 1.13
C ILE A 237 24.87 -29.39 -0.17
N PRO A 238 25.12 -28.71 -1.30
CA PRO A 238 24.39 -28.93 -2.57
C PRO A 238 24.35 -30.42 -2.95
N SER A 239 23.17 -31.02 -2.82
CA SER A 239 23.04 -32.47 -2.86
C SER A 239 23.08 -32.97 -4.31
N TYR A 240 24.10 -33.77 -4.64
CA TYR A 240 24.31 -34.28 -5.99
C TYR A 240 23.29 -35.38 -6.35
N ILE A 241 22.18 -35.02 -7.00
CA ILE A 241 21.17 -35.98 -7.45
C ILE A 241 21.55 -36.54 -8.83
N GLY A 242 22.25 -37.67 -8.84
CA GLY A 242 22.61 -38.41 -10.04
C GLY A 242 21.50 -39.36 -10.51
N TYR A 243 20.67 -38.96 -11.47
CA TYR A 243 19.71 -39.86 -12.13
C TYR A 243 20.41 -40.86 -13.06
N GLY A 244 20.58 -42.11 -12.60
CA GLY A 244 21.09 -43.22 -13.40
C GLY A 244 20.02 -43.79 -14.33
N ILE A 245 20.08 -43.46 -15.63
CA ILE A 245 19.27 -44.12 -16.66
C ILE A 245 19.90 -45.48 -16.99
N ASN A 246 19.29 -46.57 -16.51
CA ASN A 246 19.58 -47.92 -16.99
C ASN A 246 18.81 -48.16 -18.29
N ASP A 247 19.53 -48.31 -19.42
CA ASP A 247 18.92 -48.84 -20.63
C ASP A 247 18.58 -50.33 -20.46
N THR A 248 17.55 -50.80 -21.17
CA THR A 248 17.10 -52.20 -21.09
C THR A 248 18.01 -53.20 -21.81
N ASN A 249 19.22 -52.77 -22.24
CA ASN A 249 20.17 -53.56 -23.01
C ASN A 249 21.53 -53.76 -22.30
N GLY A 250 21.69 -53.26 -21.06
CA GLY A 250 22.82 -53.58 -20.20
C GLY A 250 24.16 -53.01 -20.68
N ARG A 251 24.15 -51.84 -21.34
CA ARG A 251 25.39 -51.12 -21.69
C ARG A 251 25.45 -49.76 -20.99
N SER A 252 26.29 -49.67 -19.96
CA SER A 252 26.66 -48.38 -19.36
C SER A 252 27.32 -47.48 -20.41
N SER A 253 26.58 -46.48 -20.88
CA SER A 253 27.13 -45.36 -21.65
C SER A 253 27.43 -44.22 -20.69
N SER A 254 28.71 -43.94 -20.45
CA SER A 254 29.15 -42.81 -19.64
C SER A 254 28.95 -41.49 -20.41
N VAL A 255 27.77 -40.87 -20.24
CA VAL A 255 27.51 -39.50 -20.67
C VAL A 255 27.81 -38.56 -19.49
N MET A 256 28.57 -37.50 -19.73
CA MET A 256 29.03 -36.59 -18.67
C MET A 256 27.91 -35.68 -18.15
N ASN A 257 27.81 -35.61 -16.82
CA ASN A 257 27.45 -34.46 -15.99
C ASN A 257 26.36 -33.50 -16.53
N ASN A 258 25.10 -33.81 -16.23
CA ASN A 258 24.13 -32.77 -15.88
C ASN A 258 24.01 -32.76 -14.36
N SER A 259 24.76 -31.88 -13.68
CA SER A 259 24.54 -31.61 -12.26
C SER A 259 23.22 -30.85 -12.13
N ILE A 260 22.22 -31.46 -11.50
CA ILE A 260 21.03 -30.74 -11.03
C ILE A 260 21.36 -30.30 -9.62
N PHE A 261 21.44 -28.99 -9.41
CA PHE A 261 21.50 -28.41 -8.07
C PHE A 261 20.07 -28.24 -7.55
N SER A 262 19.91 -28.49 -6.25
CA SER A 262 18.71 -28.24 -5.47
C SER A 262 19.10 -27.36 -4.29
N PHE A 263 18.31 -26.32 -4.02
CA PHE A 263 18.56 -25.37 -2.95
C PHE A 263 17.27 -25.12 -2.18
N GLU A 264 17.30 -25.30 -0.86
CA GLU A 264 16.21 -24.91 0.03
C GLU A 264 16.38 -23.45 0.45
N VAL A 265 15.36 -22.64 0.15
CA VAL A 265 15.23 -21.26 0.62
C VAL A 265 14.11 -21.22 1.65
N GLN A 266 14.43 -20.76 2.86
CA GLN A 266 13.49 -20.60 3.95
C GLN A 266 13.13 -19.12 4.11
N ILE A 267 11.92 -18.87 4.63
CA ILE A 267 11.50 -17.56 5.11
C ILE A 267 11.67 -17.54 6.63
N GLU A 268 12.58 -16.69 7.11
CA GLU A 268 12.78 -16.43 8.53
C GLU A 268 12.04 -15.16 8.94
N VAL A 269 11.24 -15.24 10.00
CA VAL A 269 10.55 -14.10 10.62
C VAL A 269 10.87 -14.11 12.13
N PRO A 270 11.91 -13.39 12.59
CA PRO A 270 12.51 -13.62 13.91
C PRO A 270 11.58 -13.37 15.10
N GLN A 271 10.72 -12.34 15.03
CA GLN A 271 9.69 -12.04 16.04
C GLN A 271 8.45 -11.44 15.38
N TYR A 272 7.26 -11.97 15.69
CA TYR A 272 5.96 -11.47 15.23
C TYR A 272 4.83 -11.90 16.18
N ASP A 273 3.73 -11.14 16.21
CA ASP A 273 2.55 -11.49 17.01
C ASP A 273 1.73 -12.58 16.30
N LYS A 274 1.80 -13.82 16.80
CA LYS A 274 1.09 -14.98 16.23
C LYS A 274 -0.44 -14.91 16.36
N THR A 275 -0.98 -13.94 17.11
CA THR A 275 -2.43 -13.72 17.24
C THR A 275 -2.98 -12.80 16.16
N LYS A 276 -2.09 -12.13 15.41
CA LYS A 276 -2.37 -11.34 14.22
C LYS A 276 -1.84 -12.08 12.97
N GLU A 277 -2.48 -11.86 11.84
CA GLU A 277 -2.17 -12.46 10.51
C GLU A 277 -1.10 -11.57 9.78
N LEU A 278 -0.55 -11.87 8.58
CA LEU A 278 0.64 -11.13 8.02
C LEU A 278 0.65 -10.81 6.46
N ILE A 279 0.87 -9.54 6.01
CA ILE A 279 1.07 -8.90 4.63
C ILE A 279 2.52 -8.29 4.50
N LEU A 280 2.86 -7.34 3.58
CA LEU A 280 4.14 -6.57 3.45
C LEU A 280 4.05 -5.17 2.72
N ASP A 281 4.93 -4.21 3.13
CA ASP A 281 5.27 -2.84 2.61
C ASP A 281 4.37 -1.57 2.85
N PRO A 282 4.92 -0.36 3.17
CA PRO A 282 4.20 0.95 3.12
C PRO A 282 4.28 1.71 1.76
N GLU A 283 3.40 2.71 1.58
CA GLU A 283 2.73 2.91 0.27
C GLU A 283 2.58 4.38 -0.21
N LEU A 284 3.11 4.69 -1.42
CA LEU A 284 2.65 5.79 -2.28
C LEU A 284 1.12 5.69 -2.42
N LYS A 285 0.33 6.73 -2.10
CA LYS A 285 -1.14 6.59 -2.08
C LYS A 285 -1.77 6.72 -3.45
N TRP A 286 -1.30 7.68 -4.24
CA TRP A 286 -1.56 7.74 -5.67
C TRP A 286 -0.55 8.64 -6.36
N GLY A 287 -0.45 8.49 -7.68
CA GLY A 287 0.34 9.35 -8.56
C GLY A 287 -0.28 9.36 -9.95
N SER A 288 -0.30 10.53 -10.60
CA SER A 288 -0.82 10.70 -11.97
C SER A 288 0.08 11.62 -12.78
N PHE A 289 0.24 11.31 -14.07
CA PHE A 289 0.65 12.32 -15.05
C PHE A 289 -0.46 13.34 -15.26
N PHE A 290 -0.10 14.52 -15.74
CA PHE A 290 -1.00 15.62 -16.04
C PHE A 290 -0.41 16.48 -17.16
N GLY A 291 -1.14 16.61 -18.26
CA GLY A 291 -0.63 17.27 -19.46
C GLY A 291 -1.52 17.01 -20.66
N GLY A 292 -1.02 17.40 -21.83
CA GLY A 292 -1.69 17.26 -23.11
C GLY A 292 -0.71 16.91 -24.22
N ASN A 293 -0.87 17.55 -25.37
CA ASN A 293 -0.17 17.18 -26.61
C ASN A 293 1.15 17.94 -26.87
N GLY A 294 1.71 18.61 -25.86
CA GLY A 294 2.83 19.54 -25.98
C GLY A 294 3.91 19.35 -24.91
N VAL A 295 4.33 20.46 -24.31
CA VAL A 295 5.22 20.59 -23.15
C VAL A 295 4.39 21.17 -22.01
N ASP A 296 4.31 20.46 -20.90
CA ASP A 296 3.55 20.83 -19.70
C ASP A 296 4.43 20.71 -18.45
N GLY A 297 4.67 21.83 -17.75
CA GLY A 297 5.53 21.88 -16.57
C GLY A 297 4.84 22.48 -15.34
N PHE A 298 4.64 21.67 -14.31
CA PHE A 298 4.27 22.11 -12.96
C PHE A 298 5.48 22.80 -12.31
N MET A 299 5.28 23.99 -11.72
CA MET A 299 6.37 24.82 -11.17
C MET A 299 6.24 25.06 -9.66
N ALA A 300 5.01 25.13 -9.14
CA ALA A 300 4.73 25.35 -7.72
C ALA A 300 3.38 24.71 -7.32
N VAL A 301 3.27 24.29 -6.06
CA VAL A 301 2.10 23.61 -5.48
C VAL A 301 1.83 24.13 -4.07
N GLU A 302 0.55 24.40 -3.76
CA GLU A 302 0.15 24.79 -2.42
C GLU A 302 -1.25 24.27 -2.06
N HIS A 303 -1.53 24.15 -0.76
CA HIS A 303 -2.83 23.67 -0.27
C HIS A 303 -3.68 24.77 0.37
N ASP A 304 -5.01 24.59 0.41
CA ASP A 304 -5.91 25.40 1.24
C ASP A 304 -6.25 24.71 2.57
N SER A 305 -6.89 25.46 3.48
CA SER A 305 -7.32 25.00 4.80
C SER A 305 -8.38 23.88 4.80
N ASN A 306 -8.83 23.43 3.62
CA ASN A 306 -9.68 22.25 3.43
C ASN A 306 -8.92 21.09 2.76
N ASN A 307 -7.58 21.20 2.65
CA ASN A 307 -6.68 20.27 1.96
C ASN A 307 -7.02 20.06 0.46
N ASN A 308 -7.59 21.07 -0.20
CA ASN A 308 -7.56 21.13 -1.66
C ASN A 308 -6.17 21.57 -2.12
N ILE A 309 -5.68 21.01 -3.23
CA ILE A 309 -4.33 21.26 -3.75
C ILE A 309 -4.42 22.12 -5.01
N TYR A 310 -3.67 23.21 -5.05
CA TYR A 310 -3.58 24.12 -6.19
C TYR A 310 -2.20 23.97 -6.81
N VAL A 311 -2.13 23.94 -8.14
CA VAL A 311 -0.87 23.84 -8.88
C VAL A 311 -0.86 24.89 -9.97
N THR A 312 0.32 25.47 -10.19
CA THR A 312 0.56 26.41 -11.28
C THR A 312 1.85 26.07 -12.03
N GLY A 313 2.03 26.67 -13.19
CA GLY A 313 3.16 26.40 -14.08
C GLY A 313 2.91 26.95 -15.47
N TYR A 314 3.38 26.22 -16.49
CA TYR A 314 3.25 26.60 -17.89
C TYR A 314 2.85 25.41 -18.79
N THR A 315 2.21 25.70 -19.92
CA THR A 315 1.71 24.70 -20.86
C THR A 315 1.71 25.21 -22.30
N THR A 316 2.17 24.37 -23.23
CA THR A 316 2.00 24.56 -24.69
C THR A 316 0.93 23.63 -25.28
N SER A 317 0.23 22.89 -24.42
CA SER A 317 -0.73 21.87 -24.81
C SER A 317 -2.09 22.47 -25.14
N THR A 318 -2.51 22.34 -26.39
CA THR A 318 -3.88 22.70 -26.83
C THR A 318 -4.95 21.74 -26.28
N THR A 319 -4.54 20.60 -25.70
CA THR A 319 -5.40 19.60 -25.07
C THR A 319 -5.16 19.44 -23.56
N PHE A 320 -4.64 20.47 -22.88
CA PHE A 320 -4.44 20.43 -21.43
C PHE A 320 -5.77 20.17 -20.67
N PRO A 321 -5.78 19.45 -19.53
CA PRO A 321 -7.03 19.10 -18.83
C PRO A 321 -7.70 20.31 -18.14
N ILE A 322 -8.56 20.99 -18.88
CA ILE A 322 -9.33 22.17 -18.44
C ILE A 322 -10.76 21.82 -18.00
N VAL A 323 -11.20 22.38 -16.87
CA VAL A 323 -12.53 22.14 -16.27
C VAL A 323 -13.25 23.47 -16.01
N ASP A 324 -14.27 23.75 -16.84
CA ASP A 324 -15.13 24.93 -16.72
C ASP A 324 -16.25 24.71 -15.69
N ILE A 325 -16.29 25.57 -14.67
CA ILE A 325 -17.37 25.64 -13.67
C ILE A 325 -18.16 26.95 -13.71
N GLY A 326 -17.92 27.82 -14.70
CA GLY A 326 -18.66 29.06 -14.93
C GLY A 326 -18.05 30.34 -14.32
N GLY A 327 -16.75 30.32 -13.99
CA GLY A 327 -15.99 31.46 -13.43
C GLY A 327 -15.15 32.22 -14.46
N PHE A 328 -13.89 32.55 -14.13
CA PHE A 328 -12.92 32.95 -15.15
C PHE A 328 -12.43 31.68 -15.86
N TYR A 329 -12.68 31.61 -17.16
CA TYR A 329 -12.35 30.43 -17.96
C TYR A 329 -11.78 30.84 -19.32
N GLN A 330 -10.48 30.64 -19.47
CA GLN A 330 -9.80 30.66 -20.75
C GLN A 330 -9.81 29.22 -21.29
N GLY A 331 -10.70 28.95 -22.23
CA GLY A 331 -10.94 27.60 -22.75
C GLY A 331 -10.05 27.17 -23.93
N ASN A 332 -9.11 28.01 -24.36
CA ASN A 332 -8.17 27.70 -25.44
C ASN A 332 -6.81 28.31 -25.09
N TYR A 333 -5.75 27.59 -25.46
CA TYR A 333 -4.37 28.08 -25.56
C TYR A 333 -4.27 29.17 -26.65
N ASN A 334 -3.53 30.25 -26.39
CA ASN A 334 -3.51 31.45 -27.25
C ASN A 334 -2.24 31.60 -28.13
N ASP A 335 -1.55 30.49 -28.43
CA ASP A 335 -0.45 30.41 -29.42
C ASP A 335 0.89 31.03 -28.96
N GLY A 336 1.24 30.88 -27.67
CA GLY A 336 2.59 31.09 -27.14
C GLY A 336 3.67 30.34 -27.95
N LEU A 337 4.90 30.89 -27.98
CA LEU A 337 5.92 30.53 -28.97
C LEU A 337 6.80 29.34 -28.58
N SER A 338 7.30 29.31 -27.35
CA SER A 338 8.37 28.40 -26.92
C SER A 338 8.25 27.93 -25.47
N TYR A 339 7.49 28.66 -24.66
CA TYR A 339 7.21 28.35 -23.26
C TYR A 339 5.70 28.31 -22.96
N GLY A 340 4.85 28.82 -23.85
CA GLY A 340 3.40 28.65 -23.77
C GLY A 340 2.69 29.57 -22.79
N ASP A 341 1.48 29.20 -22.39
CA ASP A 341 0.61 29.98 -21.50
C ASP A 341 0.82 29.50 -20.06
N ALA A 342 0.67 30.38 -19.06
CA ALA A 342 0.57 29.94 -17.67
C ALA A 342 -0.79 29.25 -17.43
N PHE A 343 -0.90 28.47 -16.35
CA PHE A 343 -2.19 27.87 -15.95
C PHE A 343 -2.37 27.85 -14.43
N ILE A 344 -3.60 27.63 -14.00
CA ILE A 344 -3.92 27.17 -12.65
C ILE A 344 -4.88 25.99 -12.71
N LEU A 345 -4.69 25.06 -11.78
CA LEU A 345 -5.64 23.99 -11.49
C LEU A 345 -5.89 23.90 -9.98
N LYS A 346 -7.04 23.34 -9.61
CA LYS A 346 -7.38 22.94 -8.26
C LYS A 346 -7.81 21.47 -8.25
N PHE A 347 -7.15 20.65 -7.45
CA PHE A 347 -7.58 19.31 -7.05
C PHE A 347 -8.29 19.35 -5.70
N ASP A 348 -9.23 18.44 -5.46
CA ASP A 348 -9.68 18.11 -4.11
C ASP A 348 -8.68 17.17 -3.39
N GLN A 349 -8.92 16.92 -2.10
CA GLN A 349 -8.09 16.03 -1.27
C GLN A 349 -7.95 14.57 -1.79
N MET A 350 -8.84 14.14 -2.69
CA MET A 350 -8.81 12.83 -3.33
C MET A 350 -7.98 12.86 -4.62
N GLY A 351 -7.84 14.02 -5.25
CA GLY A 351 -7.14 14.23 -6.53
C GLY A 351 -8.09 14.45 -7.72
N ALA A 352 -9.38 14.72 -7.48
CA ALA A 352 -10.30 15.09 -8.55
C ALA A 352 -10.12 16.57 -8.93
N ILE A 353 -10.08 16.89 -10.23
CA ILE A 353 -10.01 18.29 -10.70
C ILE A 353 -11.33 18.99 -10.35
N VAL A 354 -11.27 20.04 -9.53
CA VAL A 354 -12.40 20.89 -9.17
C VAL A 354 -12.63 21.95 -10.25
N TRP A 355 -11.56 22.63 -10.66
CA TRP A 355 -11.53 23.58 -11.79
C TRP A 355 -10.11 23.77 -12.30
N SER A 356 -9.97 24.21 -13.55
CA SER A 356 -8.68 24.57 -14.16
C SER A 356 -8.85 25.48 -15.38
N THR A 357 -7.90 26.42 -15.56
CA THR A 357 -7.91 27.41 -16.65
C THR A 357 -6.50 27.82 -17.04
N TYR A 358 -6.29 28.16 -18.32
CA TYR A 358 -5.10 28.92 -18.73
C TYR A 358 -5.16 30.35 -18.18
N ILE A 359 -4.00 31.00 -18.13
CA ILE A 359 -3.77 32.40 -17.77
C ILE A 359 -2.68 32.93 -18.71
N GLY A 360 -3.07 33.42 -19.89
CA GLY A 360 -2.09 33.88 -20.87
C GLY A 360 -2.69 34.63 -22.05
N GLY A 361 -1.83 35.29 -22.82
CA GLY A 361 -2.17 36.08 -24.02
C GLY A 361 -1.50 35.53 -25.28
N ASP A 362 -1.08 36.42 -26.18
CA ASP A 362 -0.56 36.07 -27.52
C ASP A 362 0.95 35.75 -27.58
N GLN A 363 1.65 35.64 -26.44
CA GLN A 363 3.07 35.31 -26.32
C GLN A 363 3.32 34.35 -25.14
N ASP A 364 4.60 34.03 -24.87
CA ASP A 364 4.98 33.20 -23.72
C ASP A 364 4.65 33.86 -22.37
N ASP A 365 4.02 33.11 -21.47
CA ASP A 365 3.63 33.45 -20.11
C ASP A 365 3.96 32.28 -19.17
N GLN A 366 4.57 32.53 -18.00
CA GLN A 366 4.88 31.48 -17.02
C GLN A 366 4.56 31.91 -15.59
N ALA A 367 3.93 31.02 -14.83
CA ALA A 367 3.81 31.13 -13.38
C ALA A 367 4.96 30.40 -12.66
N TYR A 368 5.44 30.97 -11.57
CA TYR A 368 6.59 30.48 -10.80
C TYR A 368 6.29 30.17 -9.32
N ASP A 369 5.27 30.79 -8.73
CA ASP A 369 4.91 30.60 -7.33
C ASP A 369 3.40 30.84 -7.12
N ILE A 370 2.84 30.16 -6.11
CA ILE A 370 1.42 30.20 -5.75
C ILE A 370 1.25 30.13 -4.23
N ILE A 371 0.44 31.03 -3.68
CA ILE A 371 0.04 31.01 -2.25
C ILE A 371 -1.47 31.18 -2.10
N ILE A 372 -2.03 30.64 -1.02
CA ILE A 372 -3.47 30.66 -0.76
C ILE A 372 -3.77 31.47 0.52
N ASP A 373 -4.66 32.47 0.46
CA ASP A 373 -5.11 33.14 1.70
C ASP A 373 -6.08 32.28 2.53
N GLY A 374 -6.29 32.67 3.78
CA GLY A 374 -7.15 31.96 4.72
C GLY A 374 -8.64 31.82 4.32
N ASN A 375 -9.08 32.42 3.21
CA ASN A 375 -10.41 32.19 2.63
C ASN A 375 -10.38 31.20 1.45
N GLY A 376 -9.22 30.64 1.09
CA GLY A 376 -9.06 29.73 -0.06
C GLY A 376 -8.82 30.44 -1.39
N ASN A 377 -8.41 31.71 -1.39
CA ASN A 377 -8.15 32.47 -2.62
C ASN A 377 -6.68 32.33 -3.06
N PRO A 378 -6.37 31.80 -4.26
CA PRO A 378 -4.99 31.70 -4.74
C PRO A 378 -4.49 33.04 -5.31
N TYR A 379 -3.24 33.36 -5.00
CA TYR A 379 -2.43 34.38 -5.66
C TYR A 379 -1.32 33.67 -6.45
N ILE A 380 -1.12 34.08 -7.70
CA ILE A 380 -0.14 33.50 -8.62
C ILE A 380 0.76 34.61 -9.12
N VAL A 381 2.06 34.32 -9.22
CA VAL A 381 3.06 35.26 -9.74
C VAL A 381 3.95 34.62 -10.78
N GLY A 382 4.55 35.46 -11.62
CA GLY A 382 5.45 35.02 -12.67
C GLY A 382 5.80 36.14 -13.63
N TRP A 383 5.89 35.82 -14.92
CA TRP A 383 6.17 36.78 -15.99
C TRP A 383 5.39 36.54 -17.26
N THR A 384 5.27 37.60 -18.05
CA THR A 384 4.46 37.65 -19.26
C THR A 384 5.15 38.47 -20.37
N ASN A 385 5.27 37.87 -21.55
CA ASN A 385 5.60 38.60 -22.79
C ASN A 385 4.33 39.12 -23.48
N SER A 386 3.15 38.65 -23.07
CA SER A 386 1.86 38.95 -23.69
C SER A 386 1.42 40.39 -23.41
N SER A 387 1.07 41.11 -24.48
CA SER A 387 0.55 42.48 -24.35
C SER A 387 -0.95 42.54 -24.04
N ASP A 388 -1.64 41.41 -24.19
CA ASP A 388 -3.06 41.18 -23.98
C ASP A 388 -3.35 40.18 -22.84
N PHE A 389 -2.37 39.96 -21.95
CA PHE A 389 -2.50 39.13 -20.75
C PHE A 389 -3.81 39.42 -19.96
N PRO A 390 -4.44 38.43 -19.31
CA PRO A 390 -5.71 38.62 -18.60
C PRO A 390 -5.63 39.61 -17.43
N ILE A 391 -5.98 40.87 -17.68
CA ILE A 391 -5.94 41.97 -16.70
C ILE A 391 -7.33 42.34 -16.18
N GLN A 392 -7.44 42.48 -14.85
CA GLN A 392 -8.66 42.91 -14.17
C GLN A 392 -8.33 43.76 -12.93
N ASN A 393 -8.95 44.93 -12.77
CA ASN A 393 -8.74 45.80 -11.59
C ASN A 393 -7.27 46.16 -11.28
N ALA A 394 -6.37 46.13 -12.28
CA ALA A 394 -4.94 46.30 -12.11
C ALA A 394 -4.48 47.63 -11.46
N PHE A 395 -3.37 47.53 -10.73
CA PHE A 395 -2.51 48.66 -10.39
C PHE A 395 -1.75 49.18 -11.63
N GLN A 396 -1.15 48.28 -12.41
CA GLN A 396 -0.49 48.56 -13.69
C GLN A 396 -1.22 47.81 -14.82
N PRO A 397 -2.06 48.50 -15.62
CA PRO A 397 -2.93 47.86 -16.62
C PRO A 397 -2.27 47.62 -17.98
N THR A 398 -0.97 47.88 -18.13
CA THR A 398 -0.21 47.72 -19.37
C THR A 398 1.17 47.12 -19.11
N ASN A 399 1.55 46.16 -19.95
CA ASN A 399 2.93 45.71 -20.09
C ASN A 399 3.77 46.91 -20.56
N ASN A 400 4.77 47.32 -19.77
CA ASN A 400 5.61 48.48 -20.03
C ASN A 400 6.94 48.09 -20.68
N GLY A 401 7.39 46.85 -20.49
CA GLY A 401 8.60 46.28 -21.04
C GLY A 401 8.37 45.38 -22.26
N GLY A 402 9.34 44.49 -22.49
CA GLY A 402 9.18 43.34 -23.40
C GLY A 402 8.87 42.03 -22.67
N THR A 403 9.07 42.02 -21.36
CA THR A 403 8.79 40.94 -20.42
C THR A 403 8.51 41.61 -19.07
N ASP A 404 7.26 41.65 -18.63
CA ASP A 404 6.88 42.21 -17.33
C ASP A 404 6.55 41.07 -16.35
N GLY A 405 6.65 41.33 -15.04
CA GLY A 405 6.07 40.45 -14.04
C GLY A 405 4.53 40.52 -14.08
N PHE A 406 3.85 39.50 -13.57
CA PHE A 406 2.41 39.57 -13.28
C PHE A 406 2.09 39.11 -11.85
N VAL A 407 0.98 39.60 -11.31
CA VAL A 407 0.34 39.12 -10.09
C VAL A 407 -1.15 38.96 -10.34
N THR A 408 -1.69 37.78 -10.08
CA THR A 408 -3.08 37.41 -10.38
C THR A 408 -3.72 36.78 -9.15
N LYS A 409 -4.89 37.27 -8.72
CA LYS A 409 -5.69 36.71 -7.62
C LYS A 409 -7.02 36.15 -8.13
N PHE A 410 -7.33 34.89 -7.82
CA PHE A 410 -8.67 34.31 -7.98
C PHE A 410 -9.39 34.16 -6.63
N ASP A 411 -10.68 33.82 -6.66
CA ASP A 411 -11.35 33.21 -5.50
C ASP A 411 -11.25 31.67 -5.52
N SER A 412 -11.75 31.03 -4.45
CA SER A 412 -11.77 29.57 -4.29
C SER A 412 -12.55 28.81 -5.39
N ASP A 413 -13.41 29.54 -6.11
CA ASP A 413 -14.33 29.06 -7.14
C ASP A 413 -13.81 29.39 -8.56
N GLY A 414 -12.57 29.88 -8.68
CA GLY A 414 -11.92 30.15 -9.98
C GLY A 414 -12.37 31.43 -10.67
N ASN A 415 -13.00 32.39 -9.97
CA ASN A 415 -13.26 33.71 -10.53
C ASN A 415 -12.02 34.60 -10.37
N LEU A 416 -11.56 35.21 -11.46
CA LEU A 416 -10.54 36.25 -11.40
C LEU A 416 -11.08 37.42 -10.57
N LEU A 417 -10.38 37.80 -9.50
CA LEU A 417 -10.71 38.95 -8.65
C LEU A 417 -9.97 40.19 -9.13
N TRP A 418 -8.65 40.06 -9.30
CA TRP A 418 -7.79 41.08 -9.90
C TRP A 418 -6.53 40.44 -10.51
N SER A 419 -5.93 41.14 -11.48
CA SER A 419 -4.66 40.80 -12.11
C SER A 419 -3.99 42.09 -12.58
N SER A 420 -2.68 42.20 -12.38
CA SER A 420 -1.85 43.37 -12.71
C SER A 420 -0.52 42.94 -13.30
N PHE A 421 -0.01 43.72 -14.27
CA PHE A 421 1.42 43.69 -14.59
C PHE A 421 2.22 44.30 -13.43
N VAL A 422 3.53 44.04 -13.41
CA VAL A 422 4.50 44.62 -12.48
C VAL A 422 5.85 44.74 -13.23
N GLY A 423 6.15 45.92 -13.75
CA GLY A 423 7.36 46.13 -14.55
C GLY A 423 7.59 47.58 -14.98
N GLY A 424 8.81 47.84 -15.43
CA GLY A 424 9.26 49.08 -16.05
C GLY A 424 9.51 48.88 -17.56
N SER A 425 10.58 49.46 -18.09
CA SER A 425 10.84 49.53 -19.53
C SER A 425 11.71 48.41 -20.14
N GLU A 426 12.26 47.49 -19.34
CA GLU A 426 13.17 46.43 -19.79
C GLU A 426 12.57 45.02 -19.53
N MET A 427 13.31 44.14 -18.85
CA MET A 427 12.85 42.80 -18.47
C MET A 427 12.71 42.70 -16.97
N ASP A 428 11.54 42.29 -16.52
CA ASP A 428 11.16 42.14 -15.12
C ASP A 428 10.48 40.79 -14.90
N ARG A 429 10.83 40.09 -13.82
CA ARG A 429 10.18 38.82 -13.43
C ARG A 429 9.95 38.79 -11.93
N ILE A 430 8.76 38.39 -11.51
CA ILE A 430 8.48 37.99 -10.13
C ILE A 430 8.76 36.50 -10.01
N HIS A 431 9.45 36.10 -8.95
CA HIS A 431 9.83 34.71 -8.70
C HIS A 431 9.04 34.07 -7.57
N SER A 432 8.75 34.83 -6.51
CA SER A 432 8.10 34.30 -5.31
C SER A 432 7.23 35.35 -4.62
N VAL A 433 6.24 34.87 -3.86
CA VAL A 433 5.18 35.64 -3.24
C VAL A 433 4.85 35.14 -1.83
N THR A 434 4.54 36.05 -0.91
CA THR A 434 4.02 35.72 0.43
C THR A 434 3.01 36.79 0.88
N PHE A 435 2.36 36.66 2.03
CA PHE A 435 1.49 37.72 2.58
C PHE A 435 1.63 37.86 4.10
N ASP A 436 1.39 39.08 4.61
CA ASP A 436 1.31 39.33 6.06
C ASP A 436 -0.07 38.97 6.65
N THR A 437 -0.18 39.02 7.97
CA THR A 437 -1.42 38.75 8.70
C THR A 437 -2.60 39.66 8.31
N ASP A 438 -2.33 40.83 7.73
CA ASP A 438 -3.31 41.78 7.19
C ASP A 438 -3.67 41.47 5.70
N GLN A 439 -3.17 40.37 5.12
CA GLN A 439 -3.30 39.96 3.71
C GLN A 439 -2.66 40.92 2.70
N ASN A 440 -1.67 41.71 3.11
CA ASN A 440 -0.86 42.47 2.18
C ASN A 440 0.17 41.53 1.53
N VAL A 441 0.25 41.57 0.20
CA VAL A 441 1.07 40.68 -0.62
C VAL A 441 2.50 41.23 -0.74
N PHE A 442 3.48 40.38 -0.52
CA PHE A 442 4.90 40.64 -0.70
C PHE A 442 5.44 39.88 -1.90
N LEU A 443 6.28 40.53 -2.70
CA LEU A 443 6.78 40.01 -3.97
C LEU A 443 8.29 40.21 -4.05
N CYS A 444 9.03 39.21 -4.51
CA CYS A 444 10.43 39.38 -4.89
C CYS A 444 10.74 38.79 -6.27
N GLY A 445 11.82 39.28 -6.88
CA GLY A 445 12.29 38.81 -8.18
C GLY A 445 13.49 39.60 -8.68
N GLY A 446 13.65 39.66 -10.00
CA GLY A 446 14.74 40.39 -10.68
C GLY A 446 14.22 41.40 -11.70
N THR A 447 14.87 42.56 -11.76
CA THR A 447 14.52 43.67 -12.66
C THR A 447 15.74 44.18 -13.42
N ARG A 448 15.58 44.52 -14.71
CA ARG A 448 16.52 45.33 -15.50
C ARG A 448 16.09 46.78 -15.68
N SER A 449 14.88 47.11 -15.24
CA SER A 449 14.22 48.38 -15.51
C SER A 449 14.76 49.49 -14.62
N LEU A 450 15.11 50.64 -15.21
CA LEU A 450 15.49 51.84 -14.46
C LEU A 450 14.28 52.54 -13.81
N ASP A 451 13.08 52.21 -14.30
CA ASP A 451 11.78 52.79 -13.98
C ASP A 451 10.80 51.75 -13.42
N PHE A 452 11.32 50.66 -12.82
CA PHE A 452 10.53 49.69 -12.06
C PHE A 452 9.68 50.40 -10.97
N PRO A 453 8.44 49.96 -10.70
CA PRO A 453 7.48 50.67 -9.85
C PRO A 453 7.83 50.56 -8.35
N VAL A 454 8.89 51.25 -7.92
CA VAL A 454 9.30 51.40 -6.51
C VAL A 454 8.57 52.56 -5.82
N LEU A 455 8.35 52.43 -4.50
CA LEU A 455 7.66 53.40 -3.67
C LEU A 455 8.28 53.43 -2.27
N ASP A 456 8.72 54.61 -1.83
CA ASP A 456 9.48 54.81 -0.59
C ASP A 456 8.75 54.27 0.66
N ALA A 457 9.37 53.27 1.31
CA ALA A 457 8.84 52.57 2.47
C ALA A 457 9.22 53.21 3.81
N GLY A 458 10.41 53.83 3.90
CA GLY A 458 11.05 54.07 5.19
C GLY A 458 12.55 54.34 5.11
N THR A 459 13.33 53.73 6.01
CA THR A 459 14.75 54.09 6.19
C THR A 459 15.71 53.37 5.25
N TYR A 460 15.32 52.21 4.71
CA TYR A 460 15.98 51.57 3.58
C TYR A 460 15.12 51.76 2.32
N TYR A 461 15.64 52.49 1.34
CA TYR A 461 14.96 52.72 0.07
C TYR A 461 16.01 52.99 -1.03
N GLN A 462 16.18 52.02 -1.91
CA GLN A 462 16.95 52.16 -3.15
C GLN A 462 15.97 52.62 -4.23
N SER A 463 16.12 53.87 -4.67
CA SER A 463 15.27 54.50 -5.69
C SER A 463 15.81 54.37 -7.11
N VAL A 464 17.00 53.76 -7.28
CA VAL A 464 17.73 53.72 -8.54
C VAL A 464 18.40 52.36 -8.69
N PHE A 465 18.03 51.65 -9.76
CA PHE A 465 18.73 50.50 -10.27
C PHE A 465 20.24 50.78 -10.38
N SER A 466 21.04 49.93 -9.76
CA SER A 466 22.50 50.00 -9.69
C SER A 466 23.18 48.80 -10.37
N GLY A 467 22.42 47.74 -10.64
CA GLY A 467 22.91 46.47 -11.12
C GLY A 467 23.54 46.44 -12.52
N GLY A 468 24.15 45.29 -12.81
CA GLY A 468 24.92 45.03 -14.03
C GLY A 468 24.32 43.93 -14.92
N SER A 469 24.87 43.79 -16.14
CA SER A 469 24.51 42.69 -17.03
C SER A 469 25.01 41.35 -16.49
N GLY A 470 24.11 40.51 -15.98
CA GLY A 470 24.42 39.18 -15.46
C GLY A 470 24.76 38.13 -16.52
N PHE A 471 25.14 36.93 -16.06
CA PHE A 471 25.47 35.77 -16.89
C PHE A 471 24.40 34.67 -16.73
N GLY A 472 23.69 34.31 -17.81
CA GLY A 472 22.75 33.17 -17.79
C GLY A 472 21.45 33.41 -18.57
N GLN A 473 20.45 32.57 -18.31
CA GLN A 473 19.05 32.74 -18.77
C GLN A 473 18.21 33.62 -17.82
N ASP A 474 18.83 34.05 -16.74
CA ASP A 474 18.27 34.87 -15.68
C ASP A 474 18.23 36.37 -16.03
N VAL A 475 17.38 37.09 -15.30
CA VAL A 475 17.21 38.54 -15.41
C VAL A 475 18.37 39.23 -14.71
N GLY A 476 19.58 39.11 -15.26
CA GLY A 476 20.76 39.78 -14.72
C GLY A 476 20.52 41.30 -14.64
N GLY A 477 20.42 41.82 -13.43
CA GLY A 477 19.94 43.15 -13.07
C GLY A 477 20.02 43.32 -11.55
N ASP A 478 19.07 44.00 -10.92
CA ASP A 478 18.94 44.06 -9.44
C ASP A 478 17.79 43.17 -8.96
N GLY A 479 17.84 42.74 -7.70
CA GLY A 479 16.68 42.22 -7.02
C GLY A 479 15.66 43.33 -6.74
N PHE A 480 14.43 42.96 -6.39
CA PHE A 480 13.44 43.89 -5.84
C PHE A 480 12.62 43.24 -4.74
N ILE A 481 12.02 44.11 -3.91
CA ILE A 481 10.92 43.74 -3.00
C ILE A 481 9.79 44.75 -3.21
N LEU A 482 8.57 44.26 -3.38
CA LEU A 482 7.35 45.08 -3.37
C LEU A 482 6.40 44.58 -2.29
N LYS A 483 5.63 45.50 -1.69
CA LYS A 483 4.47 45.23 -0.85
C LYS A 483 3.22 45.85 -1.47
N MET A 484 2.16 45.08 -1.64
CA MET A 484 0.84 45.50 -2.13
C MET A 484 -0.24 45.19 -1.11
N ASP A 485 -1.38 45.89 -1.11
CA ASP A 485 -2.55 45.49 -0.33
C ASP A 485 -3.28 44.29 -0.97
N ALA A 486 -4.26 43.71 -0.26
CA ALA A 486 -5.08 42.60 -0.76
C ALA A 486 -5.88 42.91 -2.05
N ASN A 487 -5.96 44.18 -2.47
CA ASN A 487 -6.60 44.64 -3.70
C ASN A 487 -5.58 44.90 -4.83
N GLY A 488 -4.29 44.60 -4.62
CA GLY A 488 -3.21 44.82 -5.57
C GLY A 488 -2.64 46.24 -5.59
N VAL A 489 -2.98 47.11 -4.63
CA VAL A 489 -2.45 48.48 -4.58
C VAL A 489 -1.06 48.49 -3.96
N LEU A 490 -0.05 48.95 -4.69
CA LEU A 490 1.31 49.11 -4.18
C LEU A 490 1.36 50.03 -2.93
N LEU A 491 1.86 49.47 -1.82
CA LEU A 491 2.05 50.14 -0.54
C LEU A 491 3.48 50.67 -0.39
N TRP A 492 4.47 49.84 -0.75
CA TRP A 492 5.87 50.24 -0.87
C TRP A 492 6.66 49.31 -1.80
N GLY A 493 7.83 49.73 -2.24
CA GLY A 493 8.72 48.93 -3.08
C GLY A 493 10.14 49.50 -3.16
N THR A 494 11.15 48.64 -3.28
CA THR A 494 12.57 49.02 -3.40
C THR A 494 13.32 48.09 -4.34
N TYR A 495 14.34 48.61 -5.03
CA TYR A 495 15.40 47.76 -5.57
C TYR A 495 16.22 47.16 -4.41
N TYR A 496 16.90 46.06 -4.67
CA TYR A 496 17.82 45.41 -3.75
C TYR A 496 18.98 44.76 -4.52
N GLY A 497 20.11 45.46 -4.59
CA GLY A 497 21.31 45.01 -5.31
C GLY A 497 22.47 46.00 -5.19
N GLY A 498 23.63 45.57 -5.68
CA GLY A 498 24.89 46.33 -5.72
C GLY A 498 25.20 46.85 -7.13
N SER A 499 26.45 46.70 -7.57
CA SER A 499 26.94 47.19 -8.88
C SER A 499 27.04 46.14 -10.00
N SER A 500 26.83 44.86 -9.67
CA SER A 500 26.80 43.72 -10.60
C SER A 500 25.37 43.17 -10.69
N ALA A 501 25.18 41.94 -11.18
CA ALA A 501 23.87 41.31 -11.12
C ALA A 501 23.56 40.80 -9.71
N ASP A 502 22.34 41.03 -9.25
CA ASP A 502 21.74 40.53 -8.02
C ASP A 502 20.30 40.09 -8.35
N GLN A 503 19.85 38.94 -7.85
CA GLN A 503 18.53 38.40 -8.18
C GLN A 503 17.93 37.71 -6.97
N ALA A 504 16.74 38.13 -6.54
CA ALA A 504 15.99 37.45 -5.48
C ALA A 504 15.26 36.23 -6.07
N SER A 505 15.35 35.09 -5.39
CA SER A 505 14.80 33.79 -5.80
C SER A 505 13.52 33.43 -5.06
N SER A 506 13.50 33.68 -3.74
CA SER A 506 12.41 33.25 -2.85
C SER A 506 12.24 34.23 -1.68
N ILE A 507 11.01 34.37 -1.19
CA ILE A 507 10.62 35.20 -0.06
C ILE A 507 9.82 34.39 0.96
N ALA A 508 10.12 34.57 2.25
CA ALA A 508 9.35 33.98 3.34
C ALA A 508 9.08 35.03 4.42
N ILE A 509 7.99 34.88 5.15
CA ILE A 509 7.56 35.80 6.21
C ILE A 509 7.62 35.13 7.59
N ASP A 510 7.92 35.91 8.63
CA ASP A 510 7.96 35.45 10.02
C ASP A 510 6.69 35.82 10.81
N GLN A 511 6.57 35.35 12.04
CA GLN A 511 5.39 35.59 12.88
C GLN A 511 5.20 37.05 13.33
N ASP A 512 6.20 37.92 13.10
CA ASP A 512 6.17 39.35 13.36
C ASP A 512 5.94 40.17 12.06
N ASP A 513 5.50 39.50 10.99
CA ASP A 513 5.30 40.02 9.63
C ASP A 513 6.58 40.63 8.98
N ASN A 514 7.77 40.19 9.39
CA ASN A 514 9.03 40.56 8.74
C ASN A 514 9.34 39.59 7.60
N VAL A 515 9.78 40.11 6.45
CA VAL A 515 10.09 39.30 5.27
C VAL A 515 11.59 39.04 5.13
N SER A 516 11.96 37.78 4.92
CA SER A 516 13.30 37.33 4.58
C SER A 516 13.36 36.96 3.10
N ILE A 517 14.29 37.55 2.35
CA ILE A 517 14.56 37.20 0.95
C ILE A 517 15.93 36.52 0.81
N ILE A 518 15.97 35.54 -0.08
CA ILE A 518 17.19 34.89 -0.54
C ILE A 518 17.41 35.14 -2.02
N GLY A 519 18.66 35.15 -2.44
CA GLY A 519 19.00 35.22 -3.85
C GLY A 519 20.47 34.96 -4.14
N THR A 520 20.87 35.23 -5.38
CA THR A 520 22.27 35.12 -5.83
C THR A 520 22.82 36.51 -6.13
N THR A 521 24.06 36.77 -5.71
CA THR A 521 24.78 38.04 -5.91
C THR A 521 26.11 37.85 -6.62
N PHE A 522 26.38 38.71 -7.61
CA PHE A 522 27.70 38.90 -8.23
C PHE A 522 28.34 40.23 -7.79
N SER A 523 27.68 40.96 -6.88
CA SER A 523 28.07 42.28 -6.41
C SER A 523 29.06 42.16 -5.26
N ASN A 524 30.04 43.07 -5.19
CA ASN A 524 30.97 43.16 -4.05
C ASN A 524 30.52 44.25 -3.05
N ASP A 525 29.43 44.94 -3.37
CA ASP A 525 28.93 46.13 -2.71
C ASP A 525 27.42 46.06 -2.42
N LEU A 526 26.90 44.85 -2.10
CA LEU A 526 25.54 44.69 -1.59
C LEU A 526 25.24 45.62 -0.40
N PRO A 527 23.99 46.10 -0.26
CA PRO A 527 23.55 46.88 0.89
C PRO A 527 23.45 46.05 2.18
N LEU A 528 24.57 45.87 2.89
CA LEU A 528 24.63 45.07 4.13
C LEU A 528 24.13 45.80 5.38
N ASN A 529 23.52 45.05 6.31
CA ASN A 529 23.27 45.48 7.69
C ASN A 529 23.51 44.30 8.65
N ASN A 530 24.28 44.50 9.72
CA ASN A 530 24.71 43.43 10.65
C ASN A 530 25.12 42.08 10.00
N PRO A 531 25.95 42.06 8.94
CA PRO A 531 26.26 40.86 8.16
C PRO A 531 27.07 39.80 8.92
N PHE A 532 26.76 38.52 8.64
CA PHE A 532 27.60 37.37 8.99
C PHE A 532 28.87 37.31 8.11
N GLN A 533 28.73 37.35 6.79
CA GLN A 533 29.83 37.58 5.83
C GLN A 533 29.70 38.97 5.21
N ASN A 534 30.82 39.71 5.23
CA ASN A 534 30.88 41.13 4.85
C ASN A 534 31.33 41.38 3.40
N ASN A 535 31.67 40.34 2.64
CA ASN A 535 32.17 40.44 1.27
C ASN A 535 31.75 39.19 0.50
N LEU A 536 31.54 39.34 -0.80
CA LEU A 536 31.53 38.25 -1.77
C LEU A 536 32.85 37.45 -1.65
N ALA A 537 32.75 36.15 -1.42
CA ALA A 537 33.90 35.27 -1.25
C ALA A 537 34.32 34.57 -2.56
N GLY A 538 33.34 34.25 -3.43
CA GLY A 538 33.54 33.57 -4.70
C GLY A 538 33.33 34.46 -5.93
N SER A 539 32.81 33.85 -6.99
CA SER A 539 32.38 34.51 -8.23
C SER A 539 30.90 34.90 -8.21
N SER A 540 30.09 34.15 -7.47
CA SER A 540 28.78 34.55 -6.95
C SER A 540 28.56 33.87 -5.61
N ASP A 541 27.93 34.56 -4.67
CA ASP A 541 27.52 34.00 -3.39
C ASP A 541 25.99 34.07 -3.28
N VAL A 542 25.44 33.39 -2.27
CA VAL A 542 24.07 33.66 -1.82
C VAL A 542 24.03 35.00 -1.11
N PHE A 543 22.92 35.73 -1.22
CA PHE A 543 22.57 36.76 -0.24
C PHE A 543 21.36 36.34 0.57
N LEU A 544 21.36 36.66 1.87
CA LEU A 544 20.20 36.52 2.75
C LEU A 544 19.94 37.87 3.40
N SER A 545 18.70 38.36 3.36
CA SER A 545 18.35 39.72 3.82
C SER A 545 16.94 39.76 4.39
N LYS A 546 16.77 40.38 5.56
CA LYS A 546 15.49 40.47 6.28
C LYS A 546 15.06 41.93 6.46
N PHE A 547 13.78 42.19 6.22
CA PHE A 547 13.15 43.51 6.29
C PHE A 547 11.95 43.46 7.21
N ASP A 548 11.71 44.54 7.96
CA ASP A 548 10.45 44.66 8.69
C ASP A 548 9.26 44.92 7.76
N ASN A 549 8.04 44.80 8.29
CA ASN A 549 6.80 45.03 7.55
C ASN A 549 6.69 46.46 6.94
N SER A 550 7.52 47.40 7.42
CA SER A 550 7.65 48.78 6.91
C SER A 550 8.82 48.97 5.92
N GLY A 551 9.48 47.90 5.49
CA GLY A 551 10.58 47.93 4.53
C GLY A 551 11.94 48.36 5.08
N ASN A 552 12.12 48.43 6.40
CA ASN A 552 13.44 48.72 6.97
C ASN A 552 14.29 47.44 7.00
N LEU A 553 15.49 47.49 6.42
CA LEU A 553 16.45 46.38 6.43
C LEU A 553 16.95 46.08 7.85
N LEU A 554 16.57 44.93 8.41
CA LEU A 554 16.94 44.46 9.75
C LEU A 554 18.34 43.83 9.77
N PHE A 555 18.62 42.94 8.81
CA PHE A 555 19.97 42.46 8.51
C PHE A 555 20.10 42.07 7.04
N ALA A 556 21.33 42.06 6.52
CA ALA A 556 21.70 41.53 5.22
C ALA A 556 23.13 40.99 5.26
N THR A 557 23.35 39.83 4.64
CA THR A 557 24.64 39.13 4.60
C THR A 557 24.88 38.45 3.26
N TYR A 558 26.16 38.31 2.89
CA TYR A 558 26.58 37.27 1.95
C TYR A 558 26.52 35.90 2.64
N TYR A 559 26.42 34.81 1.87
CA TYR A 559 26.64 33.44 2.30
C TYR A 559 27.27 32.61 1.17
N GLY A 560 28.56 32.26 1.31
CA GLY A 560 29.30 31.64 0.22
C GLY A 560 30.77 31.29 0.52
N GLY A 561 31.34 30.46 -0.34
CA GLY A 561 32.72 29.98 -0.33
C GLY A 561 33.56 30.59 -1.46
N LEU A 562 34.48 29.84 -2.08
CA LEU A 562 35.44 30.38 -3.06
C LEU A 562 35.04 30.24 -4.54
N ASP A 563 33.91 29.61 -4.87
CA ASP A 563 33.49 29.34 -6.26
C ASP A 563 32.13 29.98 -6.61
N THR A 564 31.07 29.20 -6.75
CA THR A 564 29.75 29.63 -7.21
C THR A 564 28.73 29.08 -6.24
N ASP A 565 28.07 29.94 -5.50
CA ASP A 565 27.01 29.58 -4.55
C ASP A 565 25.74 30.34 -4.91
N ARG A 566 24.59 29.65 -4.92
CA ARG A 566 23.31 30.17 -5.41
C ARG A 566 22.19 29.84 -4.45
N GLY A 567 21.45 30.86 -4.01
CA GLY A 567 20.30 30.70 -3.13
C GLY A 567 19.01 30.53 -3.94
N PHE A 568 18.23 29.50 -3.62
CA PHE A 568 16.99 29.17 -4.33
C PHE A 568 15.76 29.36 -3.46
N ALA A 569 15.72 28.76 -2.27
CA ALA A 569 14.54 28.74 -1.43
C ALA A 569 14.84 29.20 0.00
N VAL A 570 13.90 29.90 0.61
CA VAL A 570 13.92 30.29 2.03
C VAL A 570 12.60 29.91 2.69
N GLY A 571 12.68 29.41 3.92
CA GLY A 571 11.53 29.21 4.80
C GLY A 571 11.82 29.84 6.16
N VAL A 572 10.77 30.22 6.87
CA VAL A 572 10.86 30.67 8.27
C VAL A 572 10.01 29.76 9.13
N ASN A 573 10.55 29.34 10.27
CA ASN A 573 9.88 28.41 11.17
C ASN A 573 9.10 29.13 12.29
N ASN A 574 8.40 28.37 13.13
CA ASN A 574 7.57 28.90 14.22
C ASN A 574 8.35 29.55 15.38
N TYR A 575 9.68 29.69 15.24
CA TYR A 575 10.57 30.42 16.16
C TYR A 575 11.23 31.64 15.50
N ASN A 576 10.75 32.05 14.32
CA ASN A 576 11.34 33.09 13.46
C ASN A 576 12.79 32.82 13.02
N GLU A 577 13.26 31.56 13.11
CA GLU A 577 14.54 31.13 12.55
C GLU A 577 14.39 30.88 11.05
N ILE A 578 15.46 31.17 10.30
CA ILE A 578 15.44 31.23 8.85
C ILE A 578 16.21 30.03 8.29
N ILE A 579 15.55 29.22 7.49
CA ILE A 579 16.12 28.06 6.82
C ILE A 579 16.33 28.45 5.37
N ILE A 580 17.54 28.26 4.84
CA ILE A 580 17.87 28.51 3.44
C ILE A 580 18.35 27.24 2.76
N ALA A 581 18.04 27.12 1.47
CA ALA A 581 18.57 26.06 0.61
C ALA A 581 18.96 26.60 -0.77
N GLY A 582 19.88 25.89 -1.41
CA GLY A 582 20.44 26.27 -2.70
C GLY A 582 21.49 25.28 -3.20
N ASP A 583 22.31 25.70 -4.17
CA ASP A 583 23.42 24.89 -4.68
C ASP A 583 24.77 25.61 -4.59
N THR A 584 25.82 24.80 -4.53
CA THR A 584 27.19 25.22 -4.27
C THR A 584 28.18 24.43 -5.12
N LYS A 585 29.19 25.15 -5.64
CA LYS A 585 30.44 24.55 -6.16
C LYS A 585 31.62 24.76 -5.21
N SER A 586 31.38 25.47 -4.11
CA SER A 586 32.37 25.79 -3.11
C SER A 586 32.52 24.63 -2.13
N ASN A 587 33.64 23.91 -2.21
CA ASN A 587 34.01 22.90 -1.19
C ASN A 587 34.34 23.49 0.21
N ASN A 588 34.03 24.77 0.42
CA ASN A 588 34.41 25.57 1.58
C ASN A 588 33.32 26.57 2.03
N LEU A 589 32.04 26.29 1.75
CA LEU A 589 30.93 27.01 2.37
C LEU A 589 31.17 27.19 3.89
N PRO A 590 30.78 28.32 4.48
CA PRO A 590 30.85 28.50 5.93
C PRO A 590 29.80 27.61 6.59
N LEU A 591 30.26 26.53 7.21
CA LEU A 591 29.42 25.65 8.03
C LEU A 591 29.71 25.90 9.52
N PHE A 592 28.68 25.77 10.36
CA PHE A 592 28.82 25.82 11.82
C PHE A 592 28.51 24.42 12.40
N ASP A 593 29.51 23.82 13.04
CA ASP A 593 29.46 22.42 13.48
C ASP A 593 29.27 22.31 15.00
N ILE A 594 28.15 21.74 15.43
CA ILE A 594 27.91 21.33 16.83
C ILE A 594 27.93 19.80 17.04
N GLY A 595 28.33 19.03 16.02
CA GLY A 595 28.69 17.61 16.14
C GLY A 595 27.57 16.58 15.97
N SER A 596 26.36 16.98 15.58
CA SER A 596 25.22 16.07 15.32
C SER A 596 24.82 15.95 13.84
N PHE A 597 25.05 17.00 13.03
CA PHE A 597 24.54 17.10 11.67
C PHE A 597 25.09 16.04 10.72
N PHE A 598 24.33 15.79 9.66
CA PHE A 598 24.80 15.08 8.48
C PHE A 598 26.06 15.77 7.93
N GLN A 599 27.23 15.12 7.95
CA GLN A 599 28.45 15.63 7.31
C GLN A 599 28.68 14.94 5.96
N GLY A 600 27.95 15.41 4.94
CA GLY A 600 28.42 15.28 3.57
C GLY A 600 29.71 16.08 3.41
N SER A 601 30.83 15.41 3.10
CA SER A 601 31.96 16.11 2.49
C SER A 601 31.52 16.50 1.08
N TYR A 602 31.78 17.73 0.62
CA TYR A 602 31.57 18.11 -0.79
C TYR A 602 32.24 17.06 -1.69
N ILE A 603 31.46 16.37 -2.52
CA ILE A 603 31.95 15.30 -3.41
C ILE A 603 32.03 15.82 -4.86
N GLY A 604 31.20 16.81 -5.21
CA GLY A 604 30.90 17.33 -6.56
C GLY A 604 31.96 17.15 -7.66
N GLY A 605 31.56 16.47 -8.73
CA GLY A 605 32.48 15.98 -9.77
C GLY A 605 31.89 15.76 -11.17
N GLY A 606 30.85 16.50 -11.58
CA GLY A 606 30.22 16.36 -12.91
C GLY A 606 31.19 16.43 -14.11
N PHE A 607 30.93 15.58 -15.13
CA PHE A 607 31.75 15.47 -16.36
C PHE A 607 31.95 16.83 -17.05
N GLY A 608 33.19 17.33 -17.02
CA GLY A 608 33.58 18.56 -17.72
C GLY A 608 33.64 19.82 -16.85
N GLY A 609 33.45 19.72 -15.53
CA GLY A 609 33.56 20.86 -14.61
C GLY A 609 32.28 21.70 -14.51
N VAL A 610 31.12 21.07 -14.73
CA VAL A 610 29.80 21.69 -14.63
C VAL A 610 28.93 20.79 -13.75
N GLY A 611 28.92 21.07 -12.45
CA GLY A 611 28.18 20.36 -11.41
C GLY A 611 28.48 20.99 -10.06
N GLY A 612 27.53 20.90 -9.13
CA GLY A 612 27.66 21.33 -7.74
C GLY A 612 26.77 20.44 -6.86
N ASP A 613 26.94 20.59 -5.56
CA ASP A 613 26.16 19.87 -4.54
C ASP A 613 25.08 20.83 -4.01
N ALA A 614 23.98 20.30 -3.46
CA ALA A 614 23.00 21.12 -2.77
C ALA A 614 23.51 21.49 -1.37
N PHE A 615 22.93 22.52 -0.76
CA PHE A 615 23.15 22.84 0.65
C PHE A 615 21.85 23.23 1.34
N ILE A 616 21.83 23.04 2.66
CA ILE A 616 20.81 23.55 3.57
C ILE A 616 21.51 24.21 4.76
N SER A 617 20.99 25.34 5.23
CA SER A 617 21.56 26.06 6.39
C SER A 617 20.50 26.81 7.18
N LYS A 618 20.67 26.86 8.51
CA LYS A 618 19.79 27.56 9.43
C LYS A 618 20.49 28.77 10.03
N PHE A 619 19.78 29.90 10.02
CA PHE A 619 20.17 31.16 10.62
C PHE A 619 19.19 31.51 11.74
N SER A 620 19.72 32.06 12.83
CA SER A 620 18.92 32.76 13.83
C SER A 620 18.11 33.90 13.18
N GLU A 621 17.01 34.29 13.83
CA GLU A 621 16.19 35.47 13.48
C GLU A 621 17.00 36.75 13.16
N ASN A 622 18.17 36.88 13.81
CA ASN A 622 19.08 38.03 13.72
C ASN A 622 20.21 37.86 12.68
N GLY A 623 20.14 36.85 11.81
CA GLY A 623 21.08 36.67 10.70
C GLY A 623 22.43 36.04 11.04
N ASN A 624 22.59 35.45 12.24
CA ASN A 624 23.77 34.63 12.56
C ASN A 624 23.51 33.19 12.10
N LEU A 625 24.46 32.60 11.37
CA LEU A 625 24.47 31.17 11.02
C LEU A 625 24.52 30.31 12.30
N GLU A 626 23.59 29.37 12.44
CA GLU A 626 23.55 28.41 13.56
C GLU A 626 24.06 27.03 13.14
N TRP A 627 23.72 26.58 11.93
CA TRP A 627 24.26 25.36 11.33
C TRP A 627 24.11 25.37 9.81
N GLY A 628 24.90 24.53 9.13
CA GLY A 628 24.79 24.32 7.69
C GLY A 628 25.42 23.00 7.27
N THR A 629 24.94 22.42 6.17
CA THR A 629 25.54 21.21 5.58
C THR A 629 25.35 21.13 4.06
N TYR A 630 26.22 20.34 3.43
CA TYR A 630 26.11 19.92 2.03
C TYR A 630 25.25 18.67 1.91
N TYR A 631 24.58 18.54 0.77
CA TYR A 631 23.86 17.35 0.36
C TYR A 631 24.08 17.09 -1.14
N GLY A 632 24.73 15.98 -1.48
CA GLY A 632 25.08 15.65 -2.85
C GLY A 632 25.95 14.39 -2.96
N GLY A 633 26.25 13.98 -4.18
CA GLY A 633 27.11 12.86 -4.54
C GLY A 633 28.16 13.24 -5.59
N ASN A 634 28.62 12.29 -6.40
CA ASN A 634 29.70 12.54 -7.37
C ASN A 634 29.27 13.39 -8.59
N ASN A 635 27.97 13.57 -8.87
CA ASN A 635 27.50 14.20 -10.11
C ASN A 635 26.95 15.63 -9.89
N PHE A 636 25.64 15.83 -10.08
CA PHE A 636 24.94 17.12 -10.07
C PHE A 636 23.75 16.97 -9.13
N ASP A 637 23.64 17.84 -8.14
CA ASP A 637 22.61 17.79 -7.11
C ASP A 637 22.14 19.23 -6.84
N ASN A 638 21.05 19.66 -7.48
CA ASN A 638 20.69 21.08 -7.56
C ASN A 638 19.18 21.30 -7.46
N PHE A 639 18.80 22.50 -7.02
CA PHE A 639 17.45 23.03 -7.17
C PHE A 639 17.20 23.47 -8.62
N SER A 640 15.94 23.37 -9.06
CA SER A 640 15.50 23.70 -10.43
C SER A 640 14.15 24.44 -10.51
N SER A 641 13.52 24.64 -9.36
CA SER A 641 12.31 25.43 -9.11
C SER A 641 12.60 26.40 -7.96
N PHE A 642 11.68 27.32 -7.68
CA PHE A 642 11.73 28.19 -6.50
C PHE A 642 10.94 27.61 -5.30
N ASP A 643 9.94 26.75 -5.57
CA ASP A 643 9.06 26.10 -4.58
C ASP A 643 9.63 24.76 -4.05
N GLY A 644 10.96 24.74 -3.81
CA GLY A 644 11.71 23.53 -3.47
C GLY A 644 11.87 23.23 -1.98
N LEU A 645 11.30 24.05 -1.10
CA LEU A 645 11.45 23.97 0.37
C LEU A 645 10.12 24.30 1.05
N LYS A 646 9.70 23.44 1.98
CA LYS A 646 8.61 23.75 2.92
C LYS A 646 9.00 23.36 4.35
N ILE A 647 8.34 23.99 5.30
CA ILE A 647 8.48 23.71 6.73
C ILE A 647 7.09 23.35 7.24
N ASP A 648 6.92 22.19 7.88
CA ASP A 648 5.65 21.79 8.49
C ASP A 648 5.46 22.46 9.87
N ASP A 649 4.29 22.27 10.48
CA ASP A 649 4.02 22.80 11.83
C ASP A 649 4.96 22.25 12.92
N CYS A 650 5.57 21.07 12.70
CA CYS A 650 6.61 20.51 13.57
C CYS A 650 7.94 21.30 13.51
N ASN A 651 8.14 22.12 12.49
CA ASN A 651 9.43 22.67 12.06
C ASN A 651 10.38 21.61 11.46
N ASN A 652 9.86 20.49 10.95
CA ASN A 652 10.61 19.63 10.04
C ASN A 652 10.77 20.36 8.70
N ILE A 653 11.90 20.15 8.04
CA ILE A 653 12.25 20.83 6.80
C ILE A 653 12.18 19.81 5.67
N PHE A 654 11.26 20.02 4.74
CA PHE A 654 11.13 19.22 3.52
C PHE A 654 11.81 19.94 2.37
N LEU A 655 12.62 19.19 1.62
CA LEU A 655 13.28 19.67 0.40
C LEU A 655 12.96 18.74 -0.78
N ILE A 656 12.88 19.33 -1.97
CA ILE A 656 12.92 18.61 -3.24
C ILE A 656 14.02 19.20 -4.14
N LEU A 657 14.83 18.32 -4.75
CA LEU A 657 15.94 18.69 -5.64
C LEU A 657 16.11 17.69 -6.78
N GLU A 658 16.78 18.10 -7.87
CA GLU A 658 17.20 17.22 -8.95
C GLU A 658 18.58 16.63 -8.67
N SER A 659 18.70 15.30 -8.79
CA SER A 659 19.96 14.56 -8.64
C SER A 659 20.30 13.75 -9.89
N ALA A 660 21.56 13.85 -10.35
CA ALA A 660 22.20 12.90 -11.26
C ALA A 660 23.14 11.93 -10.51
N SER A 661 23.15 11.96 -9.18
CA SER A 661 24.11 11.25 -8.32
C SER A 661 23.55 9.92 -7.82
N SER A 662 24.01 8.81 -8.42
CA SER A 662 23.66 7.45 -7.99
C SER A 662 24.30 7.01 -6.65
N ASP A 663 25.00 7.93 -6.01
CA ASP A 663 25.79 7.74 -4.79
C ASP A 663 25.47 8.78 -3.70
N LEU A 664 24.28 9.42 -3.76
CA LEU A 664 23.76 10.21 -2.66
C LEU A 664 23.89 9.43 -1.34
N ASN A 665 24.45 10.09 -0.32
CA ASN A 665 24.64 9.50 1.00
C ASN A 665 23.32 9.50 1.78
N LEU A 666 22.39 8.66 1.37
CA LEU A 666 21.09 8.47 2.00
C LEU A 666 21.22 7.73 3.33
N ILE A 667 20.29 7.99 4.26
CA ILE A 667 20.10 7.07 5.39
C ILE A 667 19.51 5.75 4.86
N SER A 668 20.33 4.71 4.84
CA SER A 668 19.87 3.34 4.57
C SER A 668 19.31 2.73 5.86
N ASN A 669 18.15 3.19 6.34
CA ASN A 669 17.54 2.60 7.53
C ASN A 669 16.04 2.88 7.71
N GLU A 670 15.44 1.93 8.44
CA GLU A 670 14.12 1.90 9.06
C GLU A 670 12.89 1.69 8.16
N SER A 671 12.20 0.62 8.54
CA SER A 671 11.13 -0.19 7.94
C SER A 671 9.79 0.51 7.66
N CYS A 672 9.75 1.85 7.72
CA CYS A 672 8.50 2.59 7.90
C CYS A 672 8.16 3.54 6.75
N HIS A 673 9.02 3.67 5.73
CA HIS A 673 8.82 4.66 4.67
C HIS A 673 9.15 4.13 3.28
N PHE A 674 8.42 4.63 2.28
CA PHE A 674 8.68 4.39 0.86
C PHE A 674 10.10 4.85 0.48
N ASN A 675 10.82 4.02 -0.29
CA ASN A 675 12.14 4.33 -0.83
C ASN A 675 12.35 3.58 -2.16
N ASP A 676 12.15 4.25 -3.29
CA ASP A 676 12.49 3.69 -4.59
C ASP A 676 14.01 3.71 -4.81
N LEU A 677 14.67 2.57 -4.58
CA LEU A 677 16.13 2.45 -4.75
C LEU A 677 16.58 2.33 -6.23
N SER A 678 15.68 2.49 -7.21
CA SER A 678 15.98 2.30 -8.64
C SER A 678 16.35 3.60 -9.37
N PHE A 679 17.43 4.24 -8.92
CA PHE A 679 18.06 5.38 -9.60
C PHE A 679 18.25 5.12 -11.11
N GLY A 680 17.83 6.07 -11.97
CA GLY A 680 17.89 6.03 -13.42
C GLY A 680 19.32 6.14 -13.98
N GLY A 681 20.21 5.21 -13.63
CA GLY A 681 21.66 5.32 -13.76
C GLY A 681 22.18 5.79 -15.12
N GLY A 682 22.46 7.09 -15.24
CA GLY A 682 22.86 7.73 -16.49
C GLY A 682 23.22 9.21 -16.36
N VAL A 683 23.12 9.93 -17.49
CA VAL A 683 23.31 11.41 -17.58
C VAL A 683 21.98 12.15 -17.38
N GLU A 684 20.99 11.43 -16.88
CA GLU A 684 19.61 11.87 -16.64
C GLU A 684 19.49 12.27 -15.16
N ARG A 685 18.44 13.03 -14.82
CA ARG A 685 18.26 13.62 -13.49
C ARG A 685 16.93 13.12 -12.93
N ASP A 686 16.92 12.69 -11.68
CA ASP A 686 15.74 12.24 -10.95
C ASP A 686 15.42 13.26 -9.83
N ASN A 687 14.15 13.42 -9.46
CA ASN A 687 13.79 14.25 -8.30
C ASN A 687 14.00 13.46 -6.99
N VAL A 688 14.44 14.13 -5.92
CA VAL A 688 14.72 13.52 -4.62
C VAL A 688 14.01 14.33 -3.53
N ILE A 689 13.20 13.67 -2.70
CA ILE A 689 12.60 14.29 -1.51
C ILE A 689 13.46 13.98 -0.29
N LEU A 690 13.66 14.98 0.56
CA LEU A 690 14.36 14.88 1.84
C LEU A 690 13.51 15.48 2.96
N LYS A 691 13.53 14.86 4.13
CA LYS A 691 12.98 15.43 5.38
C LYS A 691 14.11 15.55 6.41
N PHE A 692 14.35 16.74 6.93
CA PHE A 692 15.27 17.02 8.03
C PHE A 692 14.51 17.46 9.28
N ASP A 693 15.08 17.26 10.47
CA ASP A 693 14.64 17.99 11.66
C ASP A 693 15.23 19.42 11.68
N ILE A 694 14.69 20.26 12.57
CA ILE A 694 15.19 21.63 12.85
C ILE A 694 16.66 21.65 13.35
N GLN A 695 17.19 20.51 13.79
CA GLN A 695 18.61 20.29 14.11
C GLN A 695 19.40 19.66 12.96
N GLY A 696 18.94 19.80 11.70
CA GLY A 696 19.69 19.45 10.50
C GLY A 696 20.07 17.97 10.35
N ASN A 697 19.39 17.06 11.05
CA ASN A 697 19.57 15.63 10.88
C ASN A 697 18.58 15.12 9.81
N LEU A 698 19.06 14.37 8.83
CA LEU A 698 18.20 13.71 7.85
C LEU A 698 17.33 12.66 8.57
N LEU A 699 16.01 12.81 8.48
CA LEU A 699 14.99 11.94 9.07
C LEU A 699 14.48 10.90 8.07
N TRP A 700 14.26 11.31 6.82
CA TRP A 700 13.73 10.47 5.75
C TRP A 700 14.17 10.99 4.37
N ASN A 701 14.17 10.11 3.37
CA ASN A 701 14.40 10.43 1.96
C ASN A 701 13.70 9.41 1.04
N THR A 702 13.34 9.82 -0.17
CA THR A 702 13.01 8.92 -1.29
C THR A 702 13.38 9.55 -2.63
N TYR A 703 13.57 8.71 -3.64
CA TYR A 703 13.59 9.12 -5.03
C TYR A 703 12.18 9.21 -5.62
N ILE A 704 12.04 10.10 -6.60
CA ILE A 704 11.02 10.13 -7.63
C ILE A 704 11.78 10.20 -8.95
N GLY A 705 12.06 9.03 -9.52
CA GLY A 705 12.82 8.89 -10.74
C GLY A 705 12.12 7.92 -11.68
N GLY A 706 12.04 8.29 -12.95
CA GLY A 706 11.80 7.34 -14.00
C GLY A 706 13.07 6.70 -14.53
N ASN A 707 12.97 6.20 -15.76
CA ASN A 707 14.12 5.86 -16.61
C ASN A 707 14.40 6.98 -17.65
N GLN A 708 14.02 8.22 -17.33
CA GLN A 708 14.21 9.46 -18.09
C GLN A 708 14.30 10.63 -17.11
N LYS A 709 14.62 11.83 -17.63
CA LYS A 709 14.81 13.03 -16.80
C LYS A 709 13.50 13.50 -16.17
N ASP A 710 13.48 13.52 -14.84
CA ASP A 710 12.58 14.31 -14.01
C ASP A 710 13.16 15.68 -13.67
N SER A 711 12.29 16.65 -13.38
CA SER A 711 12.71 18.03 -13.08
C SER A 711 11.65 18.90 -12.43
N ARG A 712 12.05 20.14 -12.06
CA ARG A 712 11.19 21.23 -11.57
C ARG A 712 10.28 20.80 -10.43
N GLY A 713 10.86 20.09 -9.46
CA GLY A 713 10.12 19.59 -8.31
C GLY A 713 9.50 20.72 -7.47
N GLY A 714 8.21 20.62 -7.16
CA GLY A 714 7.54 21.45 -6.15
C GLY A 714 6.98 20.57 -5.04
N ILE A 715 6.86 21.08 -3.82
CA ILE A 715 6.44 20.31 -2.65
C ILE A 715 5.50 21.11 -1.75
N THR A 716 4.44 20.49 -1.24
CA THR A 716 3.64 21.02 -0.11
C THR A 716 3.23 19.89 0.84
N ILE A 717 2.87 20.26 2.08
CA ILE A 717 2.43 19.37 3.13
C ILE A 717 1.05 19.85 3.59
N ASP A 718 0.03 19.00 3.47
CA ASP A 718 -1.34 19.37 3.87
C ASP A 718 -1.55 19.33 5.39
N ASN A 719 -2.68 19.87 5.89
CA ASN A 719 -3.00 19.89 7.33
C ASN A 719 -3.18 18.48 7.94
N ASN A 720 -3.19 17.41 7.12
CA ASN A 720 -3.21 16.02 7.55
C ASN A 720 -1.80 15.37 7.41
N GLN A 721 -0.75 16.19 7.29
CA GLN A 721 0.65 15.78 7.07
C GLN A 721 0.87 14.90 5.83
N ASN A 722 0.00 14.95 4.80
CA ASN A 722 0.29 14.30 3.52
C ASN A 722 1.28 15.15 2.73
N ILE A 723 2.27 14.49 2.13
CA ILE A 723 3.25 15.15 1.26
C ILE A 723 2.72 15.09 -0.17
N PHE A 724 2.53 16.25 -0.79
CA PHE A 724 2.22 16.40 -2.19
C PHE A 724 3.46 16.88 -2.93
N VAL A 725 3.81 16.18 -4.00
CA VAL A 725 4.95 16.54 -4.87
C VAL A 725 4.48 16.69 -6.30
N VAL A 726 4.94 17.75 -6.96
CA VAL A 726 4.75 18.00 -8.38
C VAL A 726 6.09 18.03 -9.11
N GLY A 727 6.07 17.82 -10.43
CA GLY A 727 7.25 17.99 -11.27
C GLY A 727 6.97 17.81 -12.75
N GLU A 728 8.03 17.80 -13.56
CA GLU A 728 7.99 17.70 -15.01
C GLU A 728 8.87 16.54 -15.51
N PHE A 729 8.27 15.64 -16.29
CA PHE A 729 8.88 14.48 -16.94
C PHE A 729 9.32 14.86 -18.36
N VAL A 730 10.62 14.78 -18.66
CA VAL A 730 11.22 15.52 -19.80
C VAL A 730 11.89 14.62 -20.85
N ASN A 731 11.68 14.97 -22.12
CA ASN A 731 12.13 14.26 -23.34
C ASN A 731 11.60 12.83 -23.44
N TYR A 732 10.29 12.65 -23.29
CA TYR A 732 9.63 11.34 -23.35
C TYR A 732 10.06 10.49 -24.57
N ALA A 733 10.41 9.22 -24.29
CA ALA A 733 10.66 8.19 -25.29
C ALA A 733 9.75 6.98 -25.04
N SER A 734 9.33 6.29 -26.11
CA SER A 734 8.40 5.15 -25.98
C SER A 734 8.97 4.05 -25.07
N GLY A 735 8.31 3.78 -23.94
CA GLY A 735 8.76 2.83 -22.92
C GLY A 735 9.37 3.47 -21.67
N SER A 736 9.22 4.79 -21.51
CA SER A 736 9.53 5.46 -20.25
C SER A 736 8.48 5.19 -19.15
N SER A 737 8.89 5.21 -17.90
CA SER A 737 8.02 4.94 -16.74
C SER A 737 8.45 5.71 -15.50
N LEU A 738 7.50 6.37 -14.83
CA LEU A 738 7.61 6.89 -13.45
C LEU A 738 6.66 6.08 -12.56
N PRO A 739 6.92 5.87 -11.24
CA PRO A 739 6.02 5.14 -10.35
C PRO A 739 4.65 5.84 -10.17
N MET A 740 3.74 5.55 -11.10
CA MET A 740 2.32 5.94 -11.06
C MET A 740 1.48 4.91 -10.31
N LEU A 741 0.54 5.37 -9.48
CA LEU A 741 -0.37 4.48 -8.78
C LEU A 741 -1.79 5.04 -8.75
N ASP A 742 -2.75 4.18 -9.09
CA ASP A 742 -4.17 4.42 -8.92
C ASP A 742 -4.74 3.41 -7.90
N GLN A 743 -5.23 3.93 -6.78
CA GLN A 743 -5.99 3.19 -5.76
C GLN A 743 -7.45 3.67 -5.65
N GLY A 744 -7.98 4.34 -6.68
CA GLY A 744 -9.25 5.06 -6.60
C GLY A 744 -9.13 6.41 -5.87
N GLY A 745 -7.95 7.03 -5.96
CA GLY A 745 -7.70 8.40 -5.47
C GLY A 745 -8.29 9.44 -6.43
N PRO A 746 -7.54 9.86 -7.47
CA PRO A 746 -7.98 10.93 -8.34
C PRO A 746 -9.07 10.47 -9.30
N SER A 747 -10.07 11.34 -9.58
CA SER A 747 -11.06 11.07 -10.63
C SER A 747 -10.49 11.20 -12.05
N PHE A 748 -9.31 11.82 -12.16
CA PHE A 748 -8.49 11.93 -13.36
C PHE A 748 -7.17 11.19 -13.08
N PHE A 749 -7.01 9.99 -13.64
CA PHE A 749 -5.77 9.23 -13.57
C PHE A 749 -5.23 9.04 -14.98
N ASP A 750 -4.01 9.52 -15.19
CA ASP A 750 -3.21 9.18 -16.36
C ASP A 750 -1.92 8.45 -15.93
N ASN A 751 -1.68 7.32 -16.57
CA ASN A 751 -0.51 6.47 -16.34
C ASN A 751 0.57 6.63 -17.42
N SER A 752 0.32 7.49 -18.40
CA SER A 752 1.18 7.67 -19.57
C SER A 752 1.39 9.16 -19.85
N PRO A 753 2.62 9.61 -20.17
CA PRO A 753 2.83 10.93 -20.77
C PRO A 753 2.18 10.99 -22.18
N ASN A 754 1.52 12.10 -22.49
CA ASN A 754 0.81 12.35 -23.75
C ASN A 754 1.51 13.37 -24.68
N GLY A 755 2.56 14.04 -24.19
CA GLY A 755 3.32 15.07 -24.86
C GLY A 755 4.77 14.69 -25.15
N SER A 756 5.63 15.70 -25.31
CA SER A 756 7.09 15.54 -25.29
C SER A 756 7.66 15.69 -23.89
N ASP A 757 7.06 16.59 -23.11
CA ASP A 757 7.31 16.77 -21.67
C ASP A 757 5.93 16.88 -20.99
N ASP A 758 5.67 16.10 -19.94
CA ASP A 758 4.39 16.11 -19.20
C ASP A 758 4.63 16.36 -17.72
N SER A 759 3.67 16.98 -17.04
CA SER A 759 3.75 17.14 -15.59
C SER A 759 3.31 15.88 -14.86
N TYR A 760 3.65 15.78 -13.57
CA TYR A 760 3.12 14.77 -12.67
C TYR A 760 2.78 15.35 -11.30
N ILE A 761 1.90 14.66 -10.59
CA ILE A 761 1.59 14.89 -9.19
C ILE A 761 1.53 13.57 -8.42
N LEU A 762 2.14 13.53 -7.24
CA LEU A 762 2.23 12.37 -6.35
C LEU A 762 1.73 12.74 -4.95
N LYS A 763 1.04 11.80 -4.29
CA LYS A 763 0.62 11.92 -2.88
C LYS A 763 1.22 10.80 -2.02
N PHE A 764 1.96 11.19 -0.99
CA PHE A 764 2.47 10.30 0.05
C PHE A 764 1.74 10.55 1.37
N SER A 765 1.41 9.47 2.09
CA SER A 765 0.93 9.55 3.47
C SER A 765 2.13 9.60 4.42
N THR A 766 2.05 10.40 5.48
CA THR A 766 2.91 10.21 6.65
C THR A 766 2.46 9.00 7.47
N VAL A 767 3.32 8.59 8.41
CA VAL A 767 3.12 7.41 9.28
C VAL A 767 2.47 7.87 10.58
N GLU A 768 1.38 7.24 10.99
CA GLU A 768 0.74 7.50 12.30
C GLU A 768 1.66 7.08 13.47
N LEU A 769 1.56 7.79 14.60
CA LEU A 769 2.29 7.46 15.82
C LEU A 769 1.97 6.02 16.28
N SER A 770 2.98 5.14 16.29
CA SER A 770 2.81 3.75 16.71
C SER A 770 3.32 3.54 18.14
N VAL A 771 2.46 3.02 19.02
CA VAL A 771 2.73 2.91 20.46
C VAL A 771 2.54 1.48 20.96
N ASN A 772 3.62 0.89 21.48
CA ASN A 772 3.63 -0.35 22.24
C ASN A 772 3.31 -0.08 23.71
N THR A 773 2.56 -0.99 24.35
CA THR A 773 2.20 -0.86 25.78
C THR A 773 2.33 -2.18 26.52
N GLN A 774 2.74 -2.11 27.80
CA GLN A 774 2.80 -3.25 28.71
C GLN A 774 1.99 -2.93 29.97
N VAL A 775 1.20 -3.90 30.44
CA VAL A 775 0.21 -3.73 31.52
C VAL A 775 0.48 -4.73 32.65
N THR A 776 0.56 -4.25 33.89
CA THR A 776 0.63 -5.08 35.10
C THR A 776 -0.59 -4.84 35.98
N GLU A 777 -1.37 -5.89 36.20
CA GLU A 777 -2.62 -5.83 36.96
C GLU A 777 -2.41 -5.66 38.47
N PRO A 778 -3.21 -4.83 39.15
CA PRO A 778 -3.09 -4.55 40.58
C PRO A 778 -3.72 -5.64 41.46
N ASN A 779 -3.15 -5.84 42.65
CA ASN A 779 -3.82 -6.55 43.75
C ASN A 779 -4.58 -5.58 44.68
N ASP A 780 -5.16 -6.09 45.77
CA ASP A 780 -5.83 -5.33 46.85
C ASP A 780 -5.02 -4.13 47.42
N CYS A 781 -3.73 -4.02 47.13
CA CYS A 781 -2.84 -2.94 47.57
C CYS A 781 -2.53 -1.87 46.49
N CYS A 782 -3.21 -1.86 45.35
CA CYS A 782 -3.04 -0.87 44.26
C CYS A 782 -1.58 -0.73 43.75
N ASN A 783 -1.00 -1.85 43.31
CA ASN A 783 0.38 -1.92 42.83
C ASN A 783 0.51 -2.06 41.30
N GLY A 784 -0.52 -1.67 40.53
CA GLY A 784 -0.53 -1.79 39.07
C GLY A 784 0.46 -0.84 38.37
N GLU A 785 0.86 -1.20 37.16
CA GLU A 785 1.86 -0.48 36.36
C GLU A 785 1.47 -0.49 34.87
N LEU A 786 1.67 0.64 34.19
CA LEU A 786 1.51 0.79 32.74
C LEU A 786 2.82 1.35 32.17
N VAL A 787 3.39 0.69 31.16
CA VAL A 787 4.62 1.10 30.45
C VAL A 787 4.30 1.35 28.97
N PHE A 788 4.91 2.36 28.38
CA PHE A 788 4.71 2.82 27.01
C PHE A 788 6.04 2.84 26.26
N GLU A 789 6.00 2.58 24.95
CA GLU A 789 7.13 2.68 24.03
C GLU A 789 6.63 3.16 22.66
N ILE A 790 7.18 4.27 22.17
CA ILE A 790 6.85 4.89 20.88
C ILE A 790 7.85 4.38 19.84
N ASN A 791 7.36 3.69 18.79
CA ASN A 791 8.19 2.96 17.84
C ASN A 791 8.38 3.68 16.50
N CYS A 792 7.56 4.68 16.20
CA CYS A 792 7.69 5.54 15.02
C CYS A 792 7.63 7.01 15.47
N ASP A 793 8.36 7.87 14.76
CA ASP A 793 8.71 9.25 15.12
C ASP A 793 9.90 9.38 16.11
N LYS A 794 10.45 10.60 16.24
CA LYS A 794 11.56 10.94 17.14
C LYS A 794 11.12 11.90 18.25
N PRO A 795 11.70 11.78 19.45
CA PRO A 795 11.43 12.68 20.56
C PRO A 795 11.73 14.17 20.24
N PRO A 796 11.12 15.12 20.97
CA PRO A 796 10.51 14.92 22.28
C PRO A 796 8.99 14.78 22.30
N TYR A 797 8.51 14.03 23.29
CA TYR A 797 7.10 13.73 23.51
C TYR A 797 6.57 14.37 24.80
N SER A 798 5.27 14.61 24.87
CA SER A 798 4.57 14.97 26.10
C SER A 798 3.44 14.00 26.40
N PHE A 799 3.27 13.65 27.68
CA PHE A 799 2.31 12.67 28.17
C PHE A 799 1.46 13.31 29.28
N THR A 800 0.14 13.30 29.11
CA THR A 800 -0.84 13.77 30.09
C THR A 800 -1.74 12.63 30.51
N TRP A 801 -1.75 12.29 31.78
CA TRP A 801 -2.44 11.10 32.29
C TRP A 801 -3.74 11.44 33.01
N SER A 802 -4.70 10.51 32.95
CA SER A 802 -5.96 10.54 33.71
C SER A 802 -5.82 10.65 35.24
N THR A 803 -4.64 10.35 35.79
CA THR A 803 -4.31 10.56 37.22
C THR A 803 -4.03 12.02 37.57
N GLY A 804 -3.81 12.88 36.56
CA GLY A 804 -3.33 14.25 36.71
C GLY A 804 -1.80 14.37 36.69
N ASP A 805 -1.07 13.27 36.48
CA ASP A 805 0.36 13.31 36.22
C ASP A 805 0.63 13.78 34.79
N SER A 806 1.64 14.64 34.60
CA SER A 806 2.08 15.08 33.27
C SER A 806 3.60 15.17 33.18
N LYS A 807 4.13 14.74 32.03
CA LYS A 807 5.55 14.89 31.67
C LYS A 807 5.61 15.57 30.32
N LEU A 808 6.38 16.65 30.24
CA LEU A 808 6.49 17.46 29.03
C LEU A 808 7.89 17.36 28.46
N ASN A 809 7.98 17.31 27.13
CA ASN A 809 9.21 17.32 26.35
C ASN A 809 10.27 16.28 26.79
N ILE A 810 9.85 15.03 26.99
CA ILE A 810 10.78 13.94 27.30
C ILE A 810 11.42 13.36 26.03
N PHE A 811 12.75 13.21 26.09
CA PHE A 811 13.59 12.76 24.98
C PHE A 811 13.83 11.24 24.97
N GLU A 812 12.97 10.50 25.65
CA GLU A 812 12.98 9.05 25.72
C GLU A 812 11.71 8.55 25.03
N ASN A 813 11.82 7.49 24.23
CA ASN A 813 10.67 6.90 23.54
C ASN A 813 9.73 6.15 24.50
N THR A 814 10.00 6.12 25.81
CA THR A 814 9.25 5.34 26.79
C THR A 814 8.76 6.18 27.96
N ASP A 815 7.58 5.85 28.50
CA ASP A 815 7.10 6.38 29.78
C ASP A 815 6.50 5.26 30.65
N THR A 816 6.33 5.51 31.96
CA THR A 816 5.81 4.54 32.92
C THR A 816 5.03 5.20 34.06
N LEU A 817 3.84 4.68 34.34
CA LEU A 817 2.97 5.07 35.47
C LEU A 817 2.77 3.89 36.44
N LYS A 818 2.79 4.17 37.75
CA LYS A 818 2.93 3.17 38.83
C LYS A 818 1.98 3.39 40.01
N ASN A 819 1.72 2.32 40.76
CA ASN A 819 0.84 2.28 41.94
C ASN A 819 -0.64 2.53 41.59
N LEU A 820 -1.07 1.99 40.46
CA LEU A 820 -2.44 2.10 39.99
C LEU A 820 -3.35 1.10 40.72
N CYS A 821 -4.61 1.49 40.95
CA CYS A 821 -5.65 0.63 41.47
C CYS A 821 -6.40 -0.04 40.31
N ALA A 822 -7.30 -0.98 40.60
CA ALA A 822 -8.26 -1.45 39.61
C ALA A 822 -9.19 -0.27 39.20
N GLY A 823 -9.37 -0.07 37.89
CA GLY A 823 -10.08 1.09 37.35
C GLY A 823 -9.70 1.42 35.91
N ASN A 824 -10.33 2.45 35.35
CA ASN A 824 -10.11 2.91 33.99
C ASN A 824 -9.13 4.09 33.98
N TYR A 825 -8.19 4.07 33.06
CA TYR A 825 -7.16 5.09 32.89
C TYR A 825 -7.06 5.50 31.42
N TRP A 826 -6.54 6.69 31.16
CA TRP A 826 -6.13 7.12 29.83
C TRP A 826 -4.80 7.89 29.90
N VAL A 827 -4.09 7.91 28.79
CA VAL A 827 -2.98 8.83 28.53
C VAL A 827 -3.21 9.51 27.18
N GLU A 828 -3.02 10.82 27.19
CA GLU A 828 -2.96 11.68 26.01
C GLU A 828 -1.46 11.87 25.72
N ILE A 829 -1.01 11.40 24.55
CA ILE A 829 0.36 11.50 24.09
C ILE A 829 0.36 12.54 22.97
N SER A 830 1.15 13.59 23.12
CA SER A 830 1.42 14.53 22.04
C SER A 830 2.86 14.41 21.58
N SER A 831 3.09 14.23 20.28
CA SER A 831 4.37 14.60 19.67
C SER A 831 4.60 16.11 19.88
N ASN A 832 5.82 16.57 19.56
CA ASN A 832 6.14 18.00 19.60
C ASN A 832 5.32 18.85 18.60
N CYS A 833 4.50 18.21 17.75
CA CYS A 833 3.72 18.80 16.65
C CYS A 833 2.20 18.87 16.90
N GLN A 834 1.71 18.49 18.09
CA GLN A 834 0.28 18.35 18.40
C GLN A 834 -0.47 17.23 17.65
N ASP A 835 0.22 16.21 17.14
CA ASP A 835 -0.40 14.90 16.93
C ASP A 835 -0.74 14.33 18.31
N VAL A 836 -2.00 14.49 18.71
CA VAL A 836 -2.53 14.05 20.00
C VAL A 836 -3.27 12.73 19.82
N ASP A 837 -2.65 11.63 20.24
CA ASP A 837 -3.36 10.35 20.40
C ASP A 837 -3.77 10.14 21.86
N THR A 838 -4.92 9.51 22.09
CA THR A 838 -5.44 9.22 23.43
C THR A 838 -5.74 7.74 23.60
N LEU A 839 -4.87 7.07 24.35
CA LEU A 839 -4.96 5.63 24.61
C LEU A 839 -5.73 5.37 25.92
N PHE A 840 -6.62 4.37 25.91
CA PHE A 840 -7.50 4.02 27.04
C PHE A 840 -7.20 2.62 27.59
N PHE A 841 -7.18 2.48 28.91
CA PHE A 841 -6.79 1.28 29.66
C PHE A 841 -7.81 0.92 30.74
N THR A 842 -7.86 -0.36 31.12
CA THR A 842 -8.68 -0.87 32.22
C THR A 842 -7.88 -1.89 33.01
N LEU A 843 -7.73 -1.65 34.31
CA LEU A 843 -7.03 -2.53 35.25
C LEU A 843 -8.01 -3.29 36.16
N ASN A 844 -7.77 -4.58 36.39
CA ASN A 844 -8.62 -5.51 37.13
C ASN A 844 -7.93 -6.02 38.42
N GLY A 845 -8.66 -6.01 39.54
CA GLY A 845 -8.12 -6.36 40.87
C GLY A 845 -8.26 -7.85 41.27
N SER A 846 -7.40 -8.34 42.17
CA SER A 846 -7.47 -9.69 42.77
C SER A 846 -7.87 -9.69 44.26
N GLN A 847 -8.48 -10.78 44.75
CA GLN A 847 -9.17 -10.85 46.07
C GLN A 847 -8.33 -11.39 47.25
N SER A 848 -8.63 -10.87 48.44
CA SER A 848 -8.01 -11.18 49.74
C SER A 848 -8.22 -12.61 50.29
N THR A 849 -7.36 -13.05 51.22
CA THR A 849 -7.37 -14.41 51.79
C THR A 849 -7.47 -14.46 53.33
N THR A 850 -8.36 -15.34 53.83
CA THR A 850 -8.47 -15.77 55.24
C THR A 850 -7.86 -17.15 55.44
N PHE A 851 -7.26 -17.42 56.61
CA PHE A 851 -6.72 -18.74 56.95
C PHE A 851 -7.67 -19.49 57.91
N GLU A 852 -8.45 -20.40 57.35
CA GLU A 852 -9.22 -21.40 58.10
C GLU A 852 -8.41 -22.71 58.21
N ILE A 853 -8.54 -23.43 59.33
CA ILE A 853 -7.96 -24.76 59.48
C ILE A 853 -9.10 -25.76 59.60
N ASP A 854 -9.46 -26.38 58.47
CA ASP A 854 -10.37 -27.51 58.45
C ASP A 854 -9.61 -28.82 58.68
N THR A 855 -10.17 -29.70 59.50
CA THR A 855 -9.54 -30.97 59.79
C THR A 855 -10.56 -32.07 60.04
N ALA A 856 -10.28 -33.27 59.53
CA ALA A 856 -11.21 -34.39 59.57
C ALA A 856 -10.55 -35.67 60.07
N ILE A 857 -11.30 -36.44 60.87
CA ILE A 857 -10.87 -37.70 61.47
C ILE A 857 -11.92 -38.79 61.22
N CYS A 858 -11.50 -40.05 60.98
CA CYS A 858 -12.46 -41.14 60.84
C CYS A 858 -13.11 -41.46 62.21
N LYS A 859 -14.34 -41.97 62.17
CA LYS A 859 -15.21 -42.24 63.34
C LYS A 859 -14.61 -43.24 64.33
N GLY A 860 -13.83 -42.71 65.28
CA GLY A 860 -13.12 -43.48 66.32
C GLY A 860 -11.91 -42.74 66.91
N ASP A 861 -11.39 -41.72 66.22
CA ASP A 861 -10.13 -41.04 66.55
C ASP A 861 -10.32 -39.75 67.39
N THR A 862 -9.25 -39.00 67.67
CA THR A 862 -9.26 -37.76 68.47
C THR A 862 -8.08 -36.83 68.12
N LEU A 863 -8.32 -35.51 68.09
CA LEU A 863 -7.34 -34.46 67.80
C LEU A 863 -7.02 -33.58 69.03
N GLN A 864 -5.83 -32.99 69.13
CA GLN A 864 -5.41 -32.11 70.22
C GLN A 864 -4.73 -30.83 69.71
N LEU A 865 -5.18 -29.66 70.18
CA LEU A 865 -4.64 -28.32 69.84
C LEU A 865 -4.62 -27.42 71.09
N ASN A 866 -3.54 -26.66 71.30
CA ASN A 866 -3.31 -25.83 72.51
C ASN A 866 -3.60 -26.56 73.85
N ASN A 867 -3.23 -27.84 73.94
CA ASN A 867 -3.51 -28.78 75.05
C ASN A 867 -5.00 -29.11 75.31
N VAL A 868 -5.92 -28.71 74.42
CA VAL A 868 -7.34 -29.06 74.46
C VAL A 868 -7.63 -30.17 73.43
N ASN A 869 -8.44 -31.16 73.81
CA ASN A 869 -8.79 -32.30 72.96
C ASN A 869 -10.17 -32.12 72.32
N TYR A 870 -10.26 -32.43 71.04
CA TYR A 870 -11.47 -32.31 70.22
C TYR A 870 -11.74 -33.64 69.49
N PHE A 871 -12.98 -34.12 69.55
CA PHE A 871 -13.39 -35.45 69.06
C PHE A 871 -14.88 -35.51 68.66
N LEU A 872 -15.50 -34.33 68.45
CA LEU A 872 -16.88 -34.16 68.04
C LEU A 872 -16.92 -33.05 66.99
N THR A 873 -17.75 -33.20 65.96
CA THR A 873 -17.89 -32.20 64.89
C THR A 873 -18.34 -30.84 65.44
N GLY A 874 -17.68 -29.75 65.04
CA GLY A 874 -18.04 -28.38 65.46
C GLY A 874 -16.98 -27.31 65.13
N GLU A 875 -17.43 -26.05 65.25
CA GLU A 875 -16.65 -24.83 65.02
C GLU A 875 -16.01 -24.29 66.30
N TYR A 876 -14.75 -23.85 66.22
CA TYR A 876 -13.98 -23.26 67.31
C TYR A 876 -13.17 -22.05 66.80
N SER A 877 -12.99 -21.00 67.62
CA SER A 877 -12.21 -19.80 67.24
C SER A 877 -11.28 -19.35 68.36
N ASP A 878 -10.08 -18.88 67.99
CA ASP A 878 -9.08 -18.32 68.90
C ASP A 878 -8.35 -17.14 68.22
N THR A 879 -7.73 -16.25 69.01
CA THR A 879 -7.14 -14.99 68.51
C THR A 879 -5.65 -14.89 68.85
N ILE A 880 -4.79 -14.83 67.83
CA ILE A 880 -3.34 -14.63 68.04
C ILE A 880 -3.03 -13.13 68.16
N PHE A 881 -2.67 -12.69 69.35
CA PHE A 881 -2.32 -11.29 69.61
C PHE A 881 -0.85 -10.97 69.26
N GLY A 882 -0.63 -10.02 68.35
CA GLY A 882 0.66 -9.31 68.20
C GLY A 882 1.57 -9.70 67.02
N GLY A 883 1.03 -10.07 65.85
CA GLY A 883 1.80 -10.64 64.74
C GLY A 883 2.52 -9.68 63.78
N ALA A 884 2.04 -8.45 63.54
CA ALA A 884 2.57 -7.56 62.49
C ALA A 884 2.59 -6.07 62.86
N ILE A 885 3.61 -5.34 62.38
CA ILE A 885 3.90 -3.94 62.74
C ILE A 885 2.90 -2.93 62.15
N ASN A 886 2.14 -3.29 61.11
CA ASN A 886 1.22 -2.38 60.39
C ASN A 886 -0.28 -2.73 60.50
N GLY A 887 -0.70 -3.51 61.51
CA GLY A 887 -2.10 -3.48 61.97
C GLY A 887 -3.16 -4.31 61.23
N CYS A 888 -2.78 -5.44 60.59
CA CYS A 888 -3.75 -6.47 60.22
C CYS A 888 -3.78 -7.55 61.33
N ASP A 889 -4.90 -7.66 62.06
CA ASP A 889 -5.14 -8.75 63.01
C ASP A 889 -5.76 -9.96 62.28
N SER A 890 -5.20 -11.16 62.50
CA SER A 890 -5.72 -12.42 61.92
C SER A 890 -6.46 -13.24 62.97
N ILE A 891 -7.67 -13.67 62.64
CA ILE A 891 -8.47 -14.63 63.41
C ILE A 891 -8.18 -16.03 62.88
N ILE A 892 -8.07 -17.03 63.76
CA ILE A 892 -8.05 -18.45 63.35
C ILE A 892 -9.39 -19.09 63.72
N SER A 893 -10.08 -19.60 62.72
CA SER A 893 -11.23 -20.49 62.83
C SER A 893 -10.80 -21.94 62.55
N LEU A 894 -11.32 -22.87 63.35
CA LEU A 894 -11.09 -24.31 63.26
C LEU A 894 -12.43 -25.03 63.16
N SER A 895 -12.71 -25.63 62.00
CA SER A 895 -13.82 -26.58 61.85
C SER A 895 -13.28 -28.01 61.96
N LEU A 896 -13.75 -28.76 62.96
CA LEU A 896 -13.45 -30.18 63.10
C LEU A 896 -14.63 -31.00 62.58
N ASN A 897 -14.37 -32.02 61.76
CA ASN A 897 -15.39 -32.93 61.24
C ASN A 897 -15.04 -34.42 61.45
N VAL A 898 -16.01 -35.25 61.83
CA VAL A 898 -15.81 -36.69 62.10
C VAL A 898 -16.56 -37.51 61.05
N LEU A 899 -15.84 -38.31 60.25
CA LEU A 899 -16.35 -38.92 59.02
C LEU A 899 -16.60 -40.44 59.12
N ASP A 900 -17.63 -40.91 58.39
CA ASP A 900 -17.97 -42.33 58.16
C ASP A 900 -17.22 -42.90 56.93
N THR A 901 -17.12 -44.24 56.79
CA THR A 901 -16.35 -44.93 55.73
C THR A 901 -17.04 -44.96 54.35
N MET A 902 -16.28 -44.84 53.26
CA MET A 902 -16.77 -44.58 51.88
C MET A 902 -16.78 -45.80 50.92
N SER A 903 -17.39 -45.63 49.74
CA SER A 903 -17.34 -46.55 48.58
C SER A 903 -17.42 -45.79 47.24
N VAL A 904 -16.66 -46.20 46.21
CA VAL A 904 -16.42 -45.41 44.96
C VAL A 904 -17.12 -46.01 43.73
N GLN A 905 -17.66 -45.15 42.84
CA GLN A 905 -18.18 -45.53 41.50
C GLN A 905 -17.89 -44.44 40.44
N ILE A 906 -17.18 -44.80 39.36
CA ILE A 906 -16.81 -43.93 38.21
C ILE A 906 -17.98 -43.78 37.22
N GLN A 907 -18.09 -42.60 36.62
CA GLN A 907 -19.00 -42.26 35.53
C GLN A 907 -18.27 -41.41 34.47
N GLY A 908 -18.62 -41.58 33.20
CA GLY A 908 -18.05 -40.84 32.08
C GLY A 908 -18.43 -41.46 30.73
N PRO A 909 -18.01 -40.85 29.61
CA PRO A 909 -18.34 -41.33 28.27
C PRO A 909 -17.64 -42.68 27.99
N GLY A 910 -18.40 -43.66 27.52
CA GLY A 910 -17.84 -44.95 27.07
C GLY A 910 -17.24 -44.90 25.66
N LEU A 911 -17.49 -43.82 24.91
CA LEU A 911 -17.16 -43.66 23.50
C LEU A 911 -16.85 -42.17 23.22
N VAL A 912 -15.76 -41.88 22.49
CA VAL A 912 -15.13 -40.55 22.40
C VAL A 912 -14.52 -40.29 21.01
N CYS A 913 -14.64 -39.08 20.46
CA CYS A 913 -13.93 -38.67 19.22
C CYS A 913 -12.57 -38.02 19.50
N VAL A 914 -11.59 -38.23 18.60
CA VAL A 914 -10.18 -37.74 18.70
C VAL A 914 -10.01 -36.22 18.98
N LYS A 915 -11.02 -35.39 18.69
CA LYS A 915 -11.01 -33.92 18.93
C LYS A 915 -11.95 -33.42 20.04
N ALA A 916 -12.62 -34.30 20.79
CA ALA A 916 -13.57 -33.90 21.84
C ALA A 916 -12.96 -34.04 23.25
N PRO A 917 -13.00 -33.00 24.11
CA PRO A 917 -12.54 -33.12 25.49
C PRO A 917 -13.43 -34.11 26.26
N SER A 918 -12.82 -35.01 27.03
CA SER A 918 -13.52 -36.09 27.73
C SER A 918 -13.11 -36.15 29.18
N ILE A 919 -14.08 -35.87 30.06
CA ILE A 919 -13.88 -35.78 31.51
C ILE A 919 -14.63 -36.93 32.19
N PHE A 920 -13.91 -37.68 33.03
CA PHE A 920 -14.46 -38.71 33.91
C PHE A 920 -14.66 -38.13 35.31
N TYR A 921 -15.74 -38.52 35.96
CA TYR A 921 -16.10 -38.07 37.31
C TYR A 921 -16.53 -39.27 38.16
N THR A 922 -16.68 -39.10 39.47
CA THR A 922 -17.28 -40.14 40.32
C THR A 922 -18.55 -39.62 40.97
N SER A 923 -19.47 -40.53 41.24
CA SER A 923 -20.79 -40.19 41.77
C SER A 923 -20.86 -40.14 43.31
N THR A 924 -19.82 -40.60 44.01
CA THR A 924 -19.85 -40.82 45.47
C THR A 924 -18.67 -40.24 46.25
N VAL A 925 -17.60 -39.76 45.59
CA VAL A 925 -16.42 -39.16 46.24
C VAL A 925 -15.87 -37.98 45.45
N SER A 926 -15.38 -36.95 46.14
CA SER A 926 -14.92 -35.69 45.54
C SER A 926 -13.40 -35.51 45.48
N SER A 927 -12.63 -36.48 45.99
CA SER A 927 -11.16 -36.43 46.03
C SER A 927 -10.56 -37.81 45.74
N GLY A 928 -9.49 -37.85 44.97
CA GLY A 928 -8.84 -39.07 44.49
C GLY A 928 -7.98 -38.84 43.26
N ASN A 929 -7.19 -39.85 42.93
CA ASN A 929 -6.25 -39.82 41.81
C ASN A 929 -6.74 -40.68 40.63
N TRP A 930 -6.88 -40.03 39.47
CA TRP A 930 -7.15 -40.67 38.18
C TRP A 930 -5.88 -41.29 37.57
N THR A 931 -5.98 -42.48 36.99
CA THR A 931 -4.89 -43.12 36.22
C THR A 931 -5.45 -43.90 35.02
N ALA A 932 -4.61 -44.21 34.04
CA ALA A 932 -5.01 -44.90 32.80
C ALA A 932 -4.06 -46.06 32.44
N SER A 933 -4.46 -46.89 31.48
CA SER A 933 -3.61 -47.94 30.90
C SER A 933 -2.33 -47.40 30.27
N CYS A 934 -1.25 -48.20 30.31
CA CYS A 934 0.09 -47.79 29.90
C CYS A 934 0.15 -47.25 28.46
N GLY A 935 0.57 -45.99 28.30
CA GLY A 935 0.59 -45.27 27.02
C GLY A 935 -0.46 -44.14 26.91
N VAL A 936 -1.44 -44.11 27.81
CA VAL A 936 -2.50 -43.10 27.84
C VAL A 936 -2.21 -42.05 28.91
N CYS A 937 -2.33 -40.77 28.57
CA CYS A 937 -2.22 -39.66 29.51
C CYS A 937 -3.61 -39.15 29.91
N ILE A 938 -3.93 -39.23 31.19
CA ILE A 938 -5.09 -38.63 31.85
C ILE A 938 -4.57 -37.69 32.94
N ASP A 939 -5.19 -36.52 33.11
CA ASP A 939 -4.88 -35.64 34.23
C ASP A 939 -5.33 -36.28 35.55
N SER A 940 -4.40 -36.41 36.50
CA SER A 940 -4.63 -37.15 37.74
C SER A 940 -5.61 -36.49 38.69
N ALA A 941 -5.87 -35.18 38.55
CA ALA A 941 -6.73 -34.39 39.43
C ALA A 941 -8.12 -34.12 38.85
N SER A 942 -8.20 -33.80 37.55
CA SER A 942 -9.47 -33.48 36.87
C SER A 942 -10.17 -34.69 36.23
N GLY A 943 -9.44 -35.76 35.94
CA GLY A 943 -9.98 -36.91 35.19
C GLY A 943 -10.15 -36.63 33.70
N GLU A 944 -9.48 -35.60 33.17
CA GLU A 944 -9.50 -35.24 31.75
C GLU A 944 -8.53 -36.09 30.92
N LEU A 945 -9.05 -36.76 29.89
CA LEU A 945 -8.31 -37.67 29.02
C LEU A 945 -7.69 -36.94 27.82
N ASN A 946 -6.37 -37.05 27.63
CA ASN A 946 -5.71 -36.55 26.41
C ASN A 946 -5.92 -37.54 25.24
N VAL A 947 -7.02 -37.34 24.53
CA VAL A 947 -7.48 -38.21 23.44
C VAL A 947 -6.48 -38.28 22.26
N LEU A 948 -5.83 -37.16 21.93
CA LEU A 948 -4.84 -37.05 20.85
C LEU A 948 -3.61 -37.95 21.11
N GLN A 949 -3.18 -38.08 22.37
CA GLN A 949 -2.04 -38.92 22.74
C GLN A 949 -2.43 -40.40 22.91
N ALA A 950 -3.67 -40.68 23.33
CA ALA A 950 -4.16 -42.04 23.54
C ALA A 950 -4.32 -42.82 22.21
N GLY A 951 -4.73 -42.13 21.15
CA GLY A 951 -4.94 -42.73 19.81
C GLY A 951 -6.21 -43.57 19.70
N ILE A 952 -6.63 -43.82 18.46
CA ILE A 952 -7.85 -44.57 18.10
C ILE A 952 -7.77 -46.01 18.66
N GLY A 953 -8.83 -46.45 19.35
CA GLY A 953 -8.92 -47.77 19.97
C GLY A 953 -9.53 -47.78 21.38
N THR A 954 -9.53 -48.95 22.01
CA THR A 954 -10.12 -49.18 23.33
C THR A 954 -9.10 -49.04 24.47
N HIS A 955 -9.43 -48.22 25.48
CA HIS A 955 -8.59 -47.87 26.63
C HIS A 955 -9.32 -48.10 27.96
N ILE A 956 -8.59 -48.10 29.09
CA ILE A 956 -9.16 -48.30 30.44
C ILE A 956 -8.69 -47.20 31.40
N ILE A 957 -9.64 -46.60 32.11
CA ILE A 957 -9.46 -45.52 33.08
C ILE A 957 -9.78 -46.03 34.51
N TYR A 958 -9.03 -45.56 35.50
CA TYR A 958 -9.12 -45.94 36.91
C TYR A 958 -9.21 -44.69 37.80
N PHE A 959 -9.86 -44.82 38.95
CA PHE A 959 -9.88 -43.79 40.01
C PHE A 959 -9.71 -44.41 41.38
N ASN A 960 -8.86 -43.80 42.21
CA ASN A 960 -8.61 -44.21 43.59
C ASN A 960 -8.92 -43.04 44.52
N SER A 961 -9.86 -43.18 45.45
CA SER A 961 -10.25 -42.06 46.32
C SER A 961 -9.16 -41.67 47.31
N ASP A 962 -9.02 -40.36 47.53
CA ASP A 962 -8.11 -39.78 48.52
C ASP A 962 -8.85 -39.59 49.84
N GLY A 963 -8.19 -39.98 50.93
CA GLY A 963 -8.69 -39.82 52.29
C GLY A 963 -8.08 -40.83 53.25
N ILE A 964 -8.33 -40.64 54.55
CA ILE A 964 -7.84 -41.53 55.62
C ILE A 964 -8.57 -42.90 55.57
N CYS A 965 -9.71 -42.98 54.87
CA CYS A 965 -10.56 -44.16 54.73
C CYS A 965 -11.02 -44.32 53.25
N SER A 966 -10.20 -44.94 52.39
CA SER A 966 -10.32 -44.95 50.90
C SER A 966 -10.73 -46.28 50.22
N ASP A 967 -11.15 -46.18 48.95
CA ASP A 967 -11.67 -47.23 48.03
C ASP A 967 -11.47 -46.86 46.52
N SER A 968 -11.65 -47.77 45.54
CA SER A 968 -11.34 -47.53 44.09
C SER A 968 -12.19 -48.30 43.05
N ASP A 969 -12.19 -47.83 41.78
CA ASP A 969 -13.02 -48.35 40.66
C ASP A 969 -12.38 -48.16 39.25
N SER A 970 -12.97 -48.69 38.16
CA SER A 970 -12.46 -48.56 36.77
C SER A 970 -13.53 -48.64 35.65
N ILE A 971 -13.32 -47.96 34.52
CA ILE A 971 -14.21 -47.91 33.33
C ILE A 971 -13.44 -48.11 31.99
N ILE A 972 -14.13 -48.58 30.94
CA ILE A 972 -13.59 -48.79 29.58
C ILE A 972 -14.10 -47.66 28.66
N VAL A 973 -13.23 -47.18 27.75
CA VAL A 973 -13.49 -46.07 26.82
C VAL A 973 -13.02 -46.45 25.42
N GLU A 974 -13.80 -46.18 24.38
CA GLU A 974 -13.43 -46.40 22.97
C GLU A 974 -13.26 -45.07 22.21
N ILE A 975 -12.11 -44.87 21.57
CA ILE A 975 -11.77 -43.65 20.83
C ILE A 975 -11.91 -43.90 19.32
N MET A 976 -12.69 -43.06 18.63
CA MET A 976 -12.94 -43.12 17.18
C MET A 976 -12.45 -41.88 16.42
N ASP A 977 -12.27 -42.03 15.11
CA ASP A 977 -11.83 -40.96 14.19
C ASP A 977 -12.90 -39.86 13.99
N ALA A 978 -12.52 -38.74 13.41
CA ALA A 978 -13.41 -37.59 13.21
C ALA A 978 -14.40 -37.80 12.03
N PRO A 979 -15.63 -37.25 12.11
CA PRO A 979 -16.62 -37.36 11.02
C PRO A 979 -16.19 -36.63 9.75
N SER A 980 -16.72 -37.04 8.60
CA SER A 980 -16.60 -36.31 7.33
C SER A 980 -17.97 -35.98 6.73
N GLY A 981 -18.05 -34.91 5.95
CA GLY A 981 -19.30 -34.48 5.30
C GLY A 981 -19.06 -33.39 4.26
N ILE A 982 -20.02 -33.25 3.34
CA ILE A 982 -19.95 -32.38 2.15
C ILE A 982 -21.30 -31.66 2.00
N ILE A 983 -21.26 -30.38 1.64
CA ILE A 983 -22.46 -29.61 1.24
C ILE A 983 -22.52 -29.55 -0.28
N HIS A 984 -23.51 -30.19 -0.88
CA HIS A 984 -23.82 -30.04 -2.30
C HIS A 984 -24.71 -28.81 -2.52
N GLY A 985 -24.55 -28.12 -3.65
CA GLY A 985 -25.24 -26.85 -3.95
C GLY A 985 -24.66 -25.62 -3.22
N GLY A 986 -23.67 -25.83 -2.35
CA GLY A 986 -22.91 -24.75 -1.73
C GLY A 986 -22.06 -23.93 -2.72
N ASP A 987 -21.61 -22.76 -2.28
CA ASP A 987 -20.69 -21.85 -2.99
C ASP A 987 -21.23 -21.38 -4.36
N THR A 988 -22.55 -21.24 -4.43
CA THR A 988 -23.31 -20.88 -5.64
C THR A 988 -23.59 -19.38 -5.72
N LEU A 989 -23.46 -18.82 -6.93
CA LEU A 989 -23.96 -17.49 -7.29
C LEU A 989 -25.43 -17.57 -7.69
N ILE A 990 -26.28 -16.80 -7.00
CA ILE A 990 -27.70 -16.63 -7.29
C ILE A 990 -28.00 -15.14 -7.57
N TYR A 991 -29.08 -14.84 -8.29
CA TYR A 991 -29.56 -13.46 -8.40
C TYR A 991 -30.54 -13.14 -7.26
N GLN A 992 -30.71 -11.86 -6.93
CA GLN A 992 -31.63 -11.45 -5.86
C GLN A 992 -33.07 -11.90 -6.13
N GLY A 993 -33.54 -12.90 -5.37
CA GLY A 993 -34.87 -13.50 -5.48
C GLY A 993 -34.88 -14.96 -5.95
N ASP A 994 -33.74 -15.50 -6.38
CA ASP A 994 -33.58 -16.92 -6.67
C ASP A 994 -33.43 -17.76 -5.38
N GLU A 995 -33.58 -19.08 -5.50
CA GLU A 995 -33.42 -20.05 -4.41
C GLU A 995 -32.43 -21.15 -4.84
N VAL A 996 -31.60 -21.64 -3.91
CA VAL A 996 -30.68 -22.77 -4.13
C VAL A 996 -30.91 -23.86 -3.09
N GLN A 997 -30.98 -25.12 -3.53
CA GLN A 997 -31.04 -26.29 -2.66
C GLN A 997 -29.63 -26.58 -2.13
N LEU A 998 -29.47 -26.59 -0.81
CA LEU A 998 -28.28 -27.13 -0.15
C LEU A 998 -28.62 -28.55 0.27
N ASP A 999 -27.75 -29.52 -0.03
CA ASP A 999 -27.91 -30.91 0.39
C ASP A 999 -26.68 -31.34 1.17
N LEU A 1000 -26.83 -31.56 2.48
CA LEU A 1000 -25.79 -32.03 3.37
C LEU A 1000 -25.68 -33.55 3.34
N GLU A 1001 -24.54 -34.06 2.87
CA GLU A 1001 -24.14 -35.46 2.94
C GLU A 1001 -23.14 -35.63 4.11
N VAL A 1002 -23.39 -36.57 5.01
CA VAL A 1002 -22.52 -36.82 6.18
C VAL A 1002 -22.26 -38.32 6.30
N ASP A 1003 -20.99 -38.70 6.48
CA ASP A 1003 -20.56 -40.08 6.68
C ASP A 1003 -20.38 -40.33 8.19
N LEU A 1004 -21.40 -40.92 8.82
CA LEU A 1004 -21.54 -41.12 10.25
C LEU A 1004 -22.32 -42.40 10.58
N ASP A 1005 -21.79 -43.19 11.51
CA ASP A 1005 -22.45 -44.37 12.10
C ASP A 1005 -23.28 -44.03 13.38
N ASP A 1006 -23.30 -42.76 13.82
CA ASP A 1006 -23.96 -42.27 15.04
C ASP A 1006 -25.17 -41.37 14.72
N ASP A 1007 -26.17 -41.35 15.59
CA ASP A 1007 -27.32 -40.43 15.45
C ASP A 1007 -26.87 -38.98 15.71
N PHE A 1008 -27.37 -38.02 14.92
CA PHE A 1008 -26.89 -36.64 14.96
C PHE A 1008 -27.98 -35.56 14.80
N GLN A 1009 -27.64 -34.36 15.27
CA GLN A 1009 -28.40 -33.12 15.11
C GLN A 1009 -27.66 -32.18 14.16
N VAL A 1010 -28.41 -31.32 13.46
CA VAL A 1010 -27.89 -30.35 12.48
C VAL A 1010 -28.44 -28.97 12.81
N GLN A 1011 -27.59 -27.94 12.76
CA GLN A 1011 -27.98 -26.54 12.94
C GLN A 1011 -27.24 -25.63 11.96
N TRP A 1012 -27.98 -24.90 11.14
CA TRP A 1012 -27.45 -23.89 10.20
C TRP A 1012 -27.53 -22.48 10.81
N ILE A 1013 -26.45 -21.71 10.70
CA ILE A 1013 -26.29 -20.37 11.27
C ILE A 1013 -25.61 -19.46 10.23
N PRO A 1014 -26.16 -18.27 9.90
CA PRO A 1014 -27.43 -17.73 10.38
C PRO A 1014 -28.63 -18.46 9.75
N SER A 1015 -29.79 -18.42 10.41
CA SER A 1015 -31.03 -18.98 9.84
C SER A 1015 -31.73 -18.04 8.84
N ILE A 1016 -31.22 -16.82 8.64
CA ILE A 1016 -31.81 -15.83 7.75
C ILE A 1016 -31.66 -16.25 6.30
N GLY A 1017 -32.74 -16.22 5.52
CA GLY A 1017 -32.74 -16.69 4.14
C GLY A 1017 -32.83 -18.22 3.98
N LEU A 1018 -32.87 -19.02 5.05
CA LEU A 1018 -33.13 -20.46 4.95
C LEU A 1018 -34.62 -20.78 5.17
N ASN A 1019 -35.16 -21.74 4.42
CA ASN A 1019 -36.50 -22.28 4.69
C ASN A 1019 -36.57 -23.11 5.99
N CYS A 1020 -35.43 -23.59 6.47
CA CYS A 1020 -35.25 -24.47 7.60
C CYS A 1020 -33.79 -24.39 8.08
N SER A 1021 -33.55 -24.27 9.37
CA SER A 1021 -32.20 -24.16 9.94
C SER A 1021 -31.74 -25.39 10.72
N SER A 1022 -32.46 -26.51 10.62
CA SER A 1022 -32.20 -27.73 11.40
C SER A 1022 -32.52 -29.03 10.65
N CYS A 1023 -32.30 -29.02 9.33
CA CYS A 1023 -32.51 -30.16 8.45
C CYS A 1023 -31.27 -30.37 7.56
N LEU A 1024 -31.16 -31.57 6.99
CA LEU A 1024 -30.08 -31.94 6.08
C LEU A 1024 -30.11 -31.14 4.78
N ASN A 1025 -31.31 -30.81 4.29
CA ASN A 1025 -31.52 -30.29 2.95
C ASN A 1025 -32.32 -28.96 2.92
N PRO A 1026 -31.79 -27.86 3.47
CA PRO A 1026 -32.46 -26.57 3.44
C PRO A 1026 -32.37 -25.90 2.06
N VAL A 1027 -33.38 -25.09 1.75
CA VAL A 1027 -33.36 -24.18 0.59
C VAL A 1027 -32.94 -22.80 1.08
N ALA A 1028 -31.97 -22.20 0.40
CA ALA A 1028 -31.41 -20.89 0.70
C ALA A 1028 -31.83 -19.83 -0.34
N SER A 1029 -32.34 -18.71 0.15
CA SER A 1029 -32.77 -17.53 -0.62
C SER A 1029 -32.39 -16.20 0.08
N PRO A 1030 -31.10 -16.00 0.42
CA PRO A 1030 -30.65 -14.78 1.10
C PRO A 1030 -30.78 -13.52 0.22
N SER A 1031 -31.04 -12.38 0.82
CA SER A 1031 -31.19 -11.08 0.13
C SER A 1031 -29.86 -10.34 -0.12
N SER A 1032 -28.74 -10.92 0.32
CA SER A 1032 -27.37 -10.44 0.16
C SER A 1032 -26.42 -11.62 0.30
N THR A 1033 -25.20 -11.54 -0.24
CA THR A 1033 -24.18 -12.59 -0.07
C THR A 1033 -24.06 -13.00 1.40
N THR A 1034 -24.34 -14.27 1.68
CA THR A 1034 -24.49 -14.82 3.03
C THR A 1034 -23.71 -16.11 3.16
N GLN A 1035 -22.80 -16.16 4.12
CA GLN A 1035 -22.13 -17.39 4.52
C GLN A 1035 -22.97 -18.11 5.56
N TYR A 1036 -23.27 -19.38 5.30
CA TYR A 1036 -23.90 -20.30 6.23
C TYR A 1036 -22.86 -21.26 6.81
N ASN A 1037 -22.93 -21.40 8.12
CA ASN A 1037 -22.18 -22.35 8.92
C ASN A 1037 -23.13 -23.45 9.39
N VAL A 1038 -22.86 -24.70 9.04
CA VAL A 1038 -23.62 -25.85 9.55
C VAL A 1038 -22.82 -26.57 10.62
N LEU A 1039 -23.42 -26.65 11.80
CA LEU A 1039 -22.94 -27.40 12.94
C LEU A 1039 -23.68 -28.73 12.99
N ILE A 1040 -22.94 -29.82 12.96
CA ILE A 1040 -23.43 -31.19 13.14
C ILE A 1040 -22.93 -31.66 14.50
N THR A 1041 -23.80 -32.25 15.31
CA THR A 1041 -23.46 -32.75 16.65
C THR A 1041 -24.04 -34.14 16.83
N THR A 1042 -23.18 -35.14 17.04
CA THR A 1042 -23.62 -36.54 17.26
C THR A 1042 -24.02 -36.78 18.72
N GLU A 1043 -24.78 -37.85 19.02
CA GLU A 1043 -25.08 -38.22 20.41
C GLU A 1043 -23.80 -38.51 21.22
N SER A 1044 -22.74 -39.01 20.57
CA SER A 1044 -21.40 -39.19 21.16
C SER A 1044 -20.62 -37.88 21.40
N GLY A 1045 -21.20 -36.72 21.11
CA GLY A 1045 -20.58 -35.40 21.34
C GLY A 1045 -19.55 -34.98 20.28
N CYS A 1046 -19.47 -35.69 19.16
CA CYS A 1046 -18.58 -35.32 18.06
C CYS A 1046 -19.18 -34.15 17.28
N ILE A 1047 -18.37 -33.12 17.03
CA ILE A 1047 -18.80 -31.90 16.30
C ILE A 1047 -18.10 -31.86 14.94
N LEU A 1048 -18.89 -31.78 13.88
CA LEU A 1048 -18.42 -31.44 12.52
C LEU A 1048 -19.00 -30.08 12.14
N GLN A 1049 -18.15 -29.20 11.62
CA GLN A 1049 -18.52 -27.87 11.18
C GLN A 1049 -18.15 -27.71 9.71
N LEU A 1050 -19.11 -27.29 8.88
CA LEU A 1050 -18.91 -27.03 7.45
C LEU A 1050 -19.40 -25.63 7.11
N LEU A 1051 -18.70 -24.95 6.20
CA LEU A 1051 -19.04 -23.60 5.74
C LEU A 1051 -19.47 -23.64 4.27
N THR A 1052 -20.41 -22.78 3.90
CA THR A 1052 -20.71 -22.49 2.50
C THR A 1052 -21.21 -21.05 2.31
N THR A 1053 -20.93 -20.44 1.16
CA THR A 1053 -21.29 -19.05 0.87
C THR A 1053 -22.23 -18.94 -0.32
N ILE A 1054 -23.43 -18.40 -0.13
CA ILE A 1054 -24.34 -18.09 -1.24
C ILE A 1054 -24.14 -16.64 -1.65
N TYR A 1055 -23.60 -16.44 -2.85
CA TYR A 1055 -23.32 -15.13 -3.42
C TYR A 1055 -24.58 -14.57 -4.09
N VAL A 1056 -24.90 -13.29 -3.85
CA VAL A 1056 -26.12 -12.66 -4.38
C VAL A 1056 -25.78 -11.48 -5.29
N ASP A 1057 -26.01 -11.65 -6.59
CA ASP A 1057 -25.95 -10.59 -7.59
C ASP A 1057 -27.24 -9.74 -7.58
N LYS A 1058 -27.12 -8.43 -7.79
CA LYS A 1058 -28.20 -7.43 -7.64
C LYS A 1058 -28.60 -6.73 -8.94
N ASP A 1059 -27.92 -6.99 -10.06
CA ASP A 1059 -28.11 -6.22 -11.29
C ASP A 1059 -29.31 -6.71 -12.15
N CYS A 1060 -30.53 -6.27 -11.78
CA CYS A 1060 -31.77 -6.46 -12.57
C CYS A 1060 -31.81 -5.62 -13.87
N ASP A 1061 -30.77 -5.69 -14.71
CA ASP A 1061 -30.57 -4.73 -15.80
C ASP A 1061 -30.63 -5.29 -17.23
N SER A 1062 -30.78 -6.61 -17.40
CA SER A 1062 -30.92 -7.21 -18.73
C SER A 1062 -31.75 -8.50 -18.80
N VAL A 1063 -32.15 -8.86 -20.02
CA VAL A 1063 -32.77 -10.14 -20.36
C VAL A 1063 -31.84 -10.86 -21.34
N HIS A 1064 -31.59 -12.14 -21.15
CA HIS A 1064 -30.70 -12.93 -22.00
C HIS A 1064 -31.45 -13.98 -22.82
N PHE A 1065 -30.83 -14.44 -23.90
CA PHE A 1065 -31.31 -15.53 -24.76
C PHE A 1065 -30.11 -16.37 -25.21
N PRO A 1066 -30.22 -17.72 -25.23
CA PRO A 1066 -29.12 -18.58 -25.68
C PRO A 1066 -28.88 -18.43 -27.19
N THR A 1067 -27.63 -18.20 -27.60
CA THR A 1067 -27.25 -18.01 -29.02
C THR A 1067 -27.11 -19.31 -29.80
N LEU A 1068 -27.14 -20.45 -29.10
CA LEU A 1068 -27.02 -21.82 -29.59
C LEU A 1068 -28.05 -22.68 -28.85
N PHE A 1069 -28.77 -23.56 -29.55
CA PHE A 1069 -29.66 -24.53 -28.91
C PHE A 1069 -29.76 -25.86 -29.68
N SER A 1070 -30.03 -26.94 -28.95
CA SER A 1070 -29.82 -28.32 -29.39
C SER A 1070 -31.03 -29.20 -29.02
N PRO A 1071 -32.13 -29.19 -29.81
CA PRO A 1071 -33.34 -29.96 -29.50
C PRO A 1071 -33.14 -31.46 -29.83
N ASN A 1072 -32.30 -32.15 -29.06
CA ASN A 1072 -31.91 -33.56 -29.24
C ASN A 1072 -32.56 -34.50 -28.21
N ASN A 1073 -33.20 -33.95 -27.17
CA ASN A 1073 -33.84 -34.61 -26.03
C ASN A 1073 -32.84 -35.28 -25.05
N ASP A 1074 -31.67 -34.68 -24.82
CA ASP A 1074 -30.70 -35.10 -23.79
C ASP A 1074 -30.90 -34.41 -22.43
N GLY A 1075 -31.79 -33.42 -22.35
CA GLY A 1075 -32.06 -32.63 -21.14
C GLY A 1075 -31.24 -31.35 -21.02
N ILE A 1076 -30.33 -31.07 -21.96
CA ILE A 1076 -29.39 -29.95 -21.95
C ILE A 1076 -29.65 -29.05 -23.16
N ASN A 1077 -30.12 -27.82 -22.91
CA ASN A 1077 -30.33 -26.81 -23.96
C ASN A 1077 -31.31 -27.25 -25.09
N ASP A 1078 -32.27 -28.11 -24.73
CA ASP A 1078 -33.36 -28.60 -25.58
C ASP A 1078 -34.40 -27.52 -25.95
N LEU A 1079 -34.48 -26.45 -25.16
CA LEU A 1079 -35.49 -25.41 -25.25
C LEU A 1079 -34.85 -24.02 -25.35
N PHE A 1080 -35.25 -23.24 -26.36
CA PHE A 1080 -34.91 -21.83 -26.46
C PHE A 1080 -35.89 -20.98 -25.64
N CYS A 1081 -35.42 -20.48 -24.49
CA CYS A 1081 -36.15 -19.66 -23.52
C CYS A 1081 -35.52 -18.26 -23.37
N PRO A 1082 -36.29 -17.21 -23.01
CA PRO A 1082 -35.75 -16.02 -22.36
C PRO A 1082 -35.21 -16.38 -20.96
N LEU A 1083 -34.09 -15.77 -20.57
CA LEU A 1083 -33.43 -15.99 -19.27
C LEU A 1083 -33.32 -14.66 -18.52
N GLY A 1084 -33.61 -14.68 -17.22
CA GLY A 1084 -33.55 -13.54 -16.30
C GLY A 1084 -34.61 -13.63 -15.21
N SER A 1085 -34.22 -13.45 -13.95
CA SER A 1085 -35.09 -13.58 -12.77
C SER A 1085 -36.05 -12.39 -12.59
N CYS A 1086 -35.69 -11.20 -13.09
CA CYS A 1086 -36.47 -9.97 -12.93
C CYS A 1086 -37.54 -9.74 -14.01
N ILE A 1087 -37.97 -10.76 -14.77
CA ILE A 1087 -38.87 -10.59 -15.94
C ILE A 1087 -40.35 -10.68 -15.56
N GLU A 1088 -41.07 -9.55 -15.59
CA GLU A 1088 -42.52 -9.51 -15.31
C GLU A 1088 -43.35 -9.96 -16.53
N SER A 1089 -42.94 -9.58 -17.74
CA SER A 1089 -43.59 -10.05 -18.97
C SER A 1089 -42.66 -10.04 -20.18
N VAL A 1090 -42.96 -10.87 -21.18
CA VAL A 1090 -42.24 -10.99 -22.45
C VAL A 1090 -43.19 -10.97 -23.63
N ASN A 1091 -42.67 -10.59 -24.80
CA ASN A 1091 -43.31 -10.79 -26.10
C ASN A 1091 -42.21 -11.06 -27.12
N TYR A 1092 -41.96 -12.33 -27.43
CA TYR A 1092 -40.88 -12.74 -28.34
C TYR A 1092 -41.35 -13.62 -29.49
N LYS A 1093 -40.65 -13.48 -30.61
CA LYS A 1093 -40.97 -14.11 -31.90
C LYS A 1093 -39.70 -14.57 -32.59
N ILE A 1094 -39.75 -15.73 -33.23
CA ILE A 1094 -38.63 -16.35 -33.93
C ILE A 1094 -38.97 -16.48 -35.41
N TYR A 1095 -38.01 -16.14 -36.26
CA TYR A 1095 -38.15 -16.07 -37.70
C TYR A 1095 -37.13 -16.98 -38.39
N ASN A 1096 -37.57 -17.65 -39.46
CA ASN A 1096 -36.66 -18.40 -40.33
C ASN A 1096 -35.96 -17.48 -41.35
N ARG A 1097 -35.04 -18.04 -42.14
CA ARG A 1097 -34.23 -17.32 -43.15
C ARG A 1097 -35.04 -16.54 -44.21
N TRP A 1098 -36.34 -16.82 -44.34
CA TRP A 1098 -37.25 -16.15 -45.29
C TRP A 1098 -38.12 -15.08 -44.63
N GLY A 1099 -37.92 -14.80 -43.34
CA GLY A 1099 -38.72 -13.83 -42.57
C GLY A 1099 -40.10 -14.34 -42.14
N GLU A 1100 -40.40 -15.63 -42.34
CA GLU A 1100 -41.63 -16.25 -41.83
C GLU A 1100 -41.48 -16.47 -40.31
N ASN A 1101 -42.46 -16.00 -39.55
CA ASN A 1101 -42.57 -16.23 -38.11
C ASN A 1101 -42.92 -17.70 -37.85
N ILE A 1102 -42.03 -18.41 -37.15
CA ILE A 1102 -42.15 -19.84 -36.85
C ILE A 1102 -42.52 -20.15 -35.40
N PHE A 1103 -42.28 -19.22 -34.47
CA PHE A 1103 -42.64 -19.36 -33.07
C PHE A 1103 -42.96 -17.99 -32.45
N SER A 1104 -43.93 -17.93 -31.55
CA SER A 1104 -44.25 -16.71 -30.81
C SER A 1104 -44.77 -17.04 -29.43
N SER A 1105 -44.30 -16.31 -28.42
CA SER A 1105 -44.73 -16.49 -27.02
C SER A 1105 -44.83 -15.15 -26.30
N THR A 1106 -45.77 -15.07 -25.36
CA THR A 1106 -45.90 -13.98 -24.40
C THR A 1106 -45.73 -14.45 -22.95
N SER A 1107 -45.10 -15.61 -22.77
CA SER A 1107 -44.82 -16.22 -21.47
C SER A 1107 -43.39 -16.73 -21.43
N VAL A 1108 -42.69 -16.44 -20.33
CA VAL A 1108 -41.31 -16.87 -20.07
C VAL A 1108 -41.19 -18.41 -20.13
N ASN A 1109 -42.20 -19.11 -19.61
CA ASN A 1109 -42.20 -20.57 -19.48
C ASN A 1109 -42.62 -21.32 -20.76
N ASN A 1110 -43.06 -20.62 -21.80
CA ASN A 1110 -43.47 -21.23 -23.07
C ASN A 1110 -42.34 -21.05 -24.10
N CYS A 1111 -41.35 -21.94 -24.01
CA CYS A 1111 -40.13 -21.94 -24.80
C CYS A 1111 -40.29 -22.61 -26.17
N TRP A 1112 -39.33 -22.39 -27.08
CA TRP A 1112 -39.31 -23.03 -28.39
C TRP A 1112 -38.49 -24.32 -28.38
N ASP A 1113 -39.11 -25.43 -28.79
CA ASP A 1113 -38.55 -26.79 -28.83
C ASP A 1113 -37.90 -27.17 -30.17
N GLY A 1114 -37.74 -26.21 -31.08
CA GLY A 1114 -37.23 -26.45 -32.43
C GLY A 1114 -38.21 -27.10 -33.38
N THR A 1115 -39.50 -27.16 -33.04
CA THR A 1115 -40.53 -27.60 -33.99
C THR A 1115 -41.16 -26.43 -34.74
N TYR A 1116 -41.63 -26.70 -35.95
CA TYR A 1116 -42.53 -25.82 -36.69
C TYR A 1116 -43.56 -26.65 -37.44
N LYS A 1117 -44.85 -26.36 -37.24
CA LYS A 1117 -45.99 -27.12 -37.81
C LYS A 1117 -45.93 -28.64 -37.50
N GLY A 1118 -45.34 -29.02 -36.37
CA GLY A 1118 -45.21 -30.41 -35.89
C GLY A 1118 -43.96 -31.17 -36.35
N GLU A 1119 -43.09 -30.54 -37.15
CA GLU A 1119 -41.84 -31.14 -37.63
C GLU A 1119 -40.63 -30.40 -37.04
N LYS A 1120 -39.52 -31.11 -36.76
CA LYS A 1120 -38.27 -30.46 -36.31
C LYS A 1120 -37.70 -29.58 -37.44
N VAL A 1121 -37.28 -28.36 -37.11
CA VAL A 1121 -36.68 -27.45 -38.08
C VAL A 1121 -35.28 -27.92 -38.51
N ASN A 1122 -34.78 -27.37 -39.62
CA ASN A 1122 -33.43 -27.69 -40.09
C ASN A 1122 -32.38 -26.94 -39.26
N SER A 1123 -31.24 -27.59 -39.01
CA SER A 1123 -30.07 -26.97 -38.41
C SER A 1123 -29.61 -25.75 -39.23
N GLY A 1124 -29.20 -24.69 -38.55
CA GLY A 1124 -28.84 -23.41 -39.17
C GLY A 1124 -29.27 -22.20 -38.34
N VAL A 1125 -29.17 -21.01 -38.94
CA VAL A 1125 -29.40 -19.72 -38.27
C VAL A 1125 -30.86 -19.27 -38.39
N TYR A 1126 -31.44 -18.87 -37.27
CA TYR A 1126 -32.75 -18.25 -37.11
C TYR A 1126 -32.57 -16.90 -36.40
N VAL A 1127 -33.59 -16.04 -36.40
CA VAL A 1127 -33.52 -14.71 -35.77
C VAL A 1127 -34.67 -14.55 -34.80
N TYR A 1128 -34.41 -14.04 -33.59
CA TYR A 1128 -35.46 -13.65 -32.65
C TYR A 1128 -35.59 -12.14 -32.52
N LYS A 1129 -36.77 -11.70 -32.10
CA LYS A 1129 -37.03 -10.36 -31.55
C LYS A 1129 -37.88 -10.51 -30.28
N CYS A 1130 -37.53 -9.78 -29.22
CA CYS A 1130 -38.20 -9.76 -27.94
C CYS A 1130 -38.40 -8.32 -27.46
N SER A 1131 -39.51 -8.07 -26.78
CA SER A 1131 -39.73 -6.91 -25.92
C SER A 1131 -40.21 -7.44 -24.55
N SER A 1132 -39.55 -7.01 -23.47
CA SER A 1132 -39.79 -7.48 -22.10
C SER A 1132 -39.99 -6.31 -21.15
N ILE A 1133 -40.82 -6.49 -20.13
CA ILE A 1133 -40.93 -5.58 -18.98
C ILE A 1133 -40.29 -6.27 -17.78
N LEU A 1134 -39.37 -5.59 -17.11
CA LEU A 1134 -38.73 -6.03 -15.89
C LEU A 1134 -39.53 -5.62 -14.64
N SER A 1135 -39.32 -6.28 -13.51
CA SER A 1135 -39.98 -6.04 -12.22
C SER A 1135 -39.75 -4.64 -11.63
N ASN A 1136 -38.73 -3.93 -12.11
CA ASN A 1136 -38.48 -2.51 -11.82
C ASN A 1136 -39.24 -1.54 -12.77
N GLY A 1137 -40.08 -2.07 -13.67
CA GLY A 1137 -40.85 -1.32 -14.67
C GLY A 1137 -40.10 -0.96 -15.95
N ARG A 1138 -38.82 -1.33 -16.09
CA ARG A 1138 -37.99 -1.01 -17.26
C ARG A 1138 -38.40 -1.86 -18.47
N LEU A 1139 -38.53 -1.23 -19.64
CA LEU A 1139 -38.71 -1.91 -20.92
C LEU A 1139 -37.34 -2.28 -21.51
N VAL A 1140 -37.17 -3.53 -21.93
CA VAL A 1140 -35.96 -4.05 -22.58
C VAL A 1140 -36.33 -4.66 -23.93
N GLU A 1141 -35.67 -4.22 -25.01
CA GLU A 1141 -35.86 -4.76 -26.35
C GLU A 1141 -34.60 -5.48 -26.86
N ASN A 1142 -34.75 -6.77 -27.20
CA ASN A 1142 -33.65 -7.62 -27.63
C ASN A 1142 -33.90 -8.20 -29.03
N SER A 1143 -32.84 -8.39 -29.80
CA SER A 1143 -32.88 -9.22 -31.02
C SER A 1143 -31.52 -9.85 -31.27
N GLY A 1144 -31.51 -11.05 -31.85
CA GLY A 1144 -30.28 -11.79 -32.05
C GLY A 1144 -30.46 -13.03 -32.93
N GLN A 1145 -29.35 -13.72 -33.17
CA GLN A 1145 -29.31 -14.96 -33.95
C GLN A 1145 -29.37 -16.17 -33.03
N ILE A 1146 -30.09 -17.21 -33.48
CA ILE A 1146 -30.15 -18.53 -32.84
C ILE A 1146 -29.52 -19.53 -33.79
N ASN A 1147 -28.50 -20.24 -33.35
CA ASN A 1147 -27.93 -21.38 -34.07
C ASN A 1147 -28.59 -22.67 -33.59
N VAL A 1148 -29.24 -23.41 -34.50
CA VAL A 1148 -29.91 -24.68 -34.18
C VAL A 1148 -29.01 -25.83 -34.61
N LEU A 1149 -28.62 -26.68 -33.66
CA LEU A 1149 -27.87 -27.92 -33.90
C LEU A 1149 -28.81 -29.14 -33.99
N LYS A 1150 -28.26 -30.32 -34.19
CA LYS A 1150 -28.99 -31.59 -34.34
C LYS A 1150 -28.29 -32.72 -33.62
#